data_AF-A0A6L8NCV4-F1
#
_entry.id   AF-A0A6L8NCV4-F1
#
_cell.length_a   1.000
_cell.length_b   1.000
_cell.length_c   1.000
_cell.angle_alpha   90.00
_cell.angle_beta   90.00
_cell.angle_gamma   90.00
#
_symmetry.space_group_name_H-M   'P 1'
#
loop_
_entity.id
_entity.type
_entity.pdbx_description
1 polymer ?
#
loop_
_entity_poly.entity_id
_entity_poly.type
_entity_poly.pdbx_seq_one_letter_code
_entity_poly.pdbx_strand_id
1 'polypeptide(L)'
;ARTPLLERLRSAPRARQEQLLTDRIRAEAAAVTGRAAWQTVGGDRTFRDLGFDSFAAVELQNRLTGLTGLPLPSTLLFDHPTPVAVARFLLAGLLDSGRPGAAAGSSAPAAAGADEPVAIVGMACRYPGDVSGPEDLWRLVSEGTDAITGFPADRGWDTGGLFDPDPERPGTSYTDRGGFLSGAGAFDPAFFGISPREATAMDPQQRLLLETSWEALERAGIDPAALRGSATGVFVGAMTQEYGPRLHDGAAGLDGYLLTGNTASVASGRIAYTLGLQGPAVTVDTACSSSLVAVHQAAGALRGGECDLALAGGVAVMAAPGMFVEFSRQRGLAADGRCKAFAEAADGTAWAEGVGLLLLERLSDARRNGHRVLALVRGSAVNQDGASNGLTAPSGPSQERVIRQALAGAGLSAGEVDAVEAHGTGTALGDPIEARALLAVYGRDRPGDRPLWLGSLKSNIGHAQAAAGVGGVIKMVMALRHGVLPKTLHVDRPSSHVDWSAGAVELLTEARGWPECGRPRRAGVSSFGISGTNAHLIVEEAPADGGAGAVGGGPVVVTDGTLPWPLSAKTPGALRDQARRLLDHLDRNPGAGAAETGHALAAGRSVFDHRAVLTATGPDGFRSALRALADGEPSPHAVTGTAPARTGGTVFVFPGQGSQWAGMGVELMRTSPVFARCLADCGAALEPYTGWDLLDVLRGVPGAPGLDRVDVVQPALWAVMVSLARLWEHLGVVPDAVVGHSQGEIAAAHIAGVLTLEDAARIVALRSRALAGIAGHGGMVSLPLSPADTAQLTKRWEGRLAVATVNGPSATVVAGDLTAVGELLAHCEREDVRARRIPVDYASHSPHMEALRGELLSLLAPVRPREAEVAFYSTVGDRAKGAMSDTTVMDAAYWYENLRTTVA
;
A
#
# COMPACT_ATOMS: atom_id res chain seq x y z
N ALA A 1 -6.51 1.30 42.49
CA ALA A 1 -7.93 1.03 42.18
C ALA A 1 -8.01 0.57 40.73
N ARG A 2 -8.76 -0.50 40.42
CA ARG A 2 -8.95 -0.95 39.03
C ARG A 2 -9.79 0.11 38.31
N THR A 3 -9.27 0.70 37.24
CA THR A 3 -10.02 1.69 36.48
C THR A 3 -11.04 0.99 35.58
N PRO A 4 -12.25 1.55 35.37
CA PRO A 4 -13.27 0.96 34.47
C PRO A 4 -12.77 0.70 33.05
N LEU A 5 -11.75 1.44 32.62
CA LEU A 5 -11.05 1.23 31.34
C LEU A 5 -10.27 -0.09 31.31
N LEU A 6 -9.61 -0.46 32.41
CA LEU A 6 -8.80 -1.69 32.50
C LEU A 6 -9.66 -2.95 32.42
N GLU A 7 -10.84 -2.92 33.06
CA GLU A 7 -11.80 -4.02 33.01
C GLU A 7 -12.38 -4.19 31.59
N ARG A 8 -12.73 -3.09 30.92
CA ARG A 8 -13.18 -3.11 29.52
C ARG A 8 -12.10 -3.56 28.54
N LEU A 9 -10.83 -3.24 28.78
CA LEU A 9 -9.72 -3.70 27.93
C LEU A 9 -9.47 -5.20 28.10
N ARG A 10 -9.52 -5.72 29.34
CA ARG A 10 -9.31 -7.15 29.61
C ARG A 10 -10.46 -8.04 29.14
N SER A 11 -11.69 -7.52 29.12
CA SER A 11 -12.85 -8.23 28.57
C SER A 11 -12.99 -8.09 27.06
N ALA A 12 -12.23 -7.20 26.41
CA ALA A 12 -12.23 -7.06 24.96
C ALA A 12 -11.26 -8.07 24.30
N PRO A 13 -11.62 -8.64 23.13
CA PRO A 13 -10.71 -9.46 22.33
C PRO A 13 -9.41 -8.72 22.02
N ARG A 14 -8.28 -9.43 21.99
CA ARG A 14 -6.94 -8.85 21.81
C ARG A 14 -6.84 -7.93 20.58
N ALA A 15 -7.50 -8.31 19.48
CA ALA A 15 -7.56 -7.52 18.25
C ALA A 15 -8.22 -6.14 18.43
N ARG A 16 -9.07 -5.97 19.45
CA ARG A 16 -9.88 -4.76 19.68
C ARG A 16 -9.33 -3.85 20.78
N GLN A 17 -8.37 -4.33 21.56
CA GLN A 17 -7.84 -3.60 22.71
C GLN A 17 -7.09 -2.33 22.29
N GLU A 18 -6.27 -2.39 21.24
CA GLU A 18 -5.60 -1.21 20.67
C GLU A 18 -6.62 -0.18 20.19
N GLN A 19 -7.68 -0.64 19.51
CA GLN A 19 -8.72 0.24 18.97
C GLN A 19 -9.48 0.98 20.06
N LEU A 20 -9.95 0.27 21.09
CA LEU A 20 -10.66 0.87 22.23
C LEU A 20 -9.80 1.94 22.93
N LEU A 21 -8.52 1.66 23.09
CA LEU A 21 -7.59 2.58 23.74
C LEU A 21 -7.28 3.79 22.85
N THR A 22 -7.11 3.57 21.54
CA THR A 22 -6.94 4.63 20.54
C THR A 22 -8.13 5.58 20.54
N ASP A 23 -9.36 5.05 20.49
CA ASP A 23 -10.58 5.86 20.46
C ASP A 23 -10.76 6.64 21.77
N ARG A 24 -10.36 6.05 22.90
CA ARG A 24 -10.32 6.75 24.18
C ARG A 24 -9.31 7.91 24.18
N ILE A 25 -8.10 7.69 23.66
CA ILE A 25 -7.08 8.75 23.55
C ILE A 25 -7.54 9.85 22.60
N ARG A 26 -8.19 9.51 21.48
CA ARG A 26 -8.79 10.49 20.56
C ARG A 26 -9.89 11.31 21.23
N ALA A 27 -10.71 10.70 22.08
CA ALA A 27 -11.74 11.40 22.85
C ALA A 27 -11.13 12.39 23.85
N GLU A 28 -10.09 11.99 24.57
CA GLU A 28 -9.37 12.91 25.44
C GLU A 28 -8.65 14.01 24.66
N ALA A 29 -8.07 13.69 23.51
CA ALA A 29 -7.41 14.67 22.66
C ALA A 29 -8.39 15.69 22.08
N ALA A 30 -9.60 15.25 21.71
CA ALA A 30 -10.69 16.14 21.28
C ALA A 30 -11.14 17.07 22.40
N ALA A 31 -11.23 16.56 23.64
CA ALA A 31 -11.60 17.34 24.80
C ALA A 31 -10.58 18.44 25.11
N VAL A 32 -9.28 18.14 25.01
CA VAL A 32 -8.19 19.13 25.20
C VAL A 32 -8.19 20.19 24.10
N THR A 33 -8.43 19.80 22.85
CA THR A 33 -8.39 20.71 21.69
C THR A 33 -9.72 21.44 21.42
N GLY A 34 -10.75 21.22 22.24
CA GLY A 34 -12.06 21.84 22.06
C GLY A 34 -12.83 21.38 20.82
N ARG A 35 -12.49 20.21 20.25
CA ARG A 35 -13.16 19.65 19.07
C ARG A 35 -14.43 18.89 19.48
N ALA A 36 -15.56 19.20 18.83
CA ALA A 36 -16.87 18.66 19.20
C ALA A 36 -17.04 17.14 18.97
N ALA A 37 -16.32 16.55 18.01
CA ALA A 37 -16.41 15.13 17.66
C ALA A 37 -15.03 14.48 17.60
N TRP A 38 -14.76 13.54 18.49
CA TRP A 38 -13.47 12.83 18.56
C TRP A 38 -13.16 11.99 17.32
N GLN A 39 -14.19 11.60 16.56
CA GLN A 39 -14.07 10.91 15.28
C GLN A 39 -13.34 11.75 14.23
N THR A 40 -13.29 13.09 14.38
CA THR A 40 -12.56 14.01 13.49
C THR A 40 -11.07 14.15 13.86
N VAL A 41 -10.65 13.62 15.01
CA VAL A 41 -9.24 13.55 15.41
C VAL A 41 -8.62 12.34 14.70
N GLY A 42 -7.69 12.54 13.77
CA GLY A 42 -7.03 11.42 13.08
C GLY A 42 -6.17 10.59 14.03
N GLY A 43 -6.35 9.27 14.05
CA GLY A 43 -5.60 8.36 14.94
C GLY A 43 -4.10 8.26 14.62
N ASP A 44 -3.76 8.45 13.34
CA ASP A 44 -2.38 8.40 12.82
C ASP A 44 -1.80 9.79 12.53
N ARG A 45 -2.56 10.86 12.80
CA ARG A 45 -2.06 12.23 12.71
C ARG A 45 -1.24 12.55 13.95
N THR A 46 -0.18 13.33 13.77
CA THR A 46 0.62 13.75 14.93
C THR A 46 -0.19 14.68 15.82
N PHE A 47 0.05 14.67 17.13
CA PHE A 47 -0.58 15.62 18.05
C PHE A 47 -0.32 17.07 17.63
N ARG A 48 0.86 17.37 17.06
CA ARG A 48 1.16 18.70 16.48
C ARG A 48 0.19 19.06 15.34
N ASP A 49 -0.05 18.16 14.39
CA ASP A 49 -1.00 18.39 13.29
C ASP A 49 -2.44 18.53 13.79
N LEU A 50 -2.73 17.96 14.96
CA LEU A 50 -4.01 18.08 15.65
C LEU A 50 -4.14 19.40 16.44
N GLY A 51 -3.07 20.21 16.50
CA GLY A 51 -3.04 21.53 17.14
C GLY A 51 -2.54 21.52 18.58
N PHE A 52 -1.81 20.49 19.00
CA PHE A 52 -1.23 20.43 20.34
C PHE A 52 0.03 21.30 20.45
N ASP A 53 0.06 22.16 21.46
CA ASP A 53 1.25 22.81 21.99
C ASP A 53 1.76 22.08 23.25
N SER A 54 2.85 22.60 23.85
CA SER A 54 3.44 22.00 25.06
C SER A 54 2.48 21.96 26.25
N PHE A 55 1.50 22.88 26.34
CA PHE A 55 0.54 22.92 27.44
C PHE A 55 -0.56 21.87 27.24
N ALA A 56 -1.16 21.83 26.04
CA ALA A 56 -2.13 20.81 25.65
C ALA A 56 -1.55 19.39 25.75
N ALA A 57 -0.25 19.24 25.46
CA ALA A 57 0.44 17.96 25.58
C ALA A 57 0.50 17.45 27.04
N VAL A 58 0.83 18.35 27.98
CA VAL A 58 0.84 18.03 29.42
C VAL A 58 -0.57 17.79 29.95
N GLU A 59 -1.57 18.55 29.47
CA GLU A 59 -2.97 18.32 29.85
C GLU A 59 -3.45 16.92 29.42
N LEU A 60 -3.18 16.50 28.18
CA LEU A 60 -3.53 15.17 27.72
C LEU A 60 -2.79 14.07 28.50
N GLN A 61 -1.50 14.26 28.78
CA GLN A 61 -0.72 13.32 29.59
C GLN A 61 -1.31 13.18 31.02
N ASN A 62 -1.73 14.27 31.65
CA ASN A 62 -2.37 14.23 32.97
C ASN A 62 -3.71 13.49 32.93
N ARG A 63 -4.53 13.74 31.91
CA ARG A 63 -5.80 13.01 31.70
C ARG A 63 -5.58 11.52 31.48
N LEU A 64 -4.60 11.14 30.66
CA LEU A 64 -4.25 9.75 30.41
C LEU A 64 -3.70 9.07 31.67
N THR A 65 -2.88 9.76 32.47
CA THR A 65 -2.40 9.29 33.78
C THR A 65 -3.57 9.00 34.72
N GLY A 66 -4.54 9.92 34.81
CA GLY A 66 -5.75 9.73 35.61
C GLY A 66 -6.62 8.56 35.15
N LEU A 67 -6.70 8.30 33.84
CA LEU A 67 -7.51 7.22 33.27
C LEU A 67 -6.87 5.83 33.38
N THR A 68 -5.56 5.77 33.25
CA THR A 68 -4.82 4.51 33.18
C THR A 68 -4.22 4.11 34.53
N GLY A 69 -3.96 5.06 35.41
CA GLY A 69 -3.24 4.85 36.66
C GLY A 69 -1.75 4.56 36.48
N LEU A 70 -1.22 4.68 35.25
CA LEU A 70 0.20 4.52 34.95
C LEU A 70 0.95 5.85 35.18
N PRO A 71 2.18 5.81 35.71
CA PRO A 71 3.05 6.99 35.74
C PRO A 71 3.56 7.28 34.32
N LEU A 72 2.92 8.21 33.62
CA LEU A 72 3.29 8.57 32.24
C LEU A 72 4.32 9.71 32.25
N PRO A 73 5.43 9.62 31.48
CA PRO A 73 6.41 10.68 31.40
C PRO A 73 5.84 11.92 30.70
N SER A 74 6.37 13.11 31.01
CA SER A 74 6.00 14.35 30.32
C SER A 74 6.36 14.36 28.82
N THR A 75 7.26 13.45 28.40
CA THR A 75 7.67 13.23 27.02
C THR A 75 6.74 12.30 26.23
N LEU A 76 5.68 11.74 26.84
CA LEU A 76 4.81 10.71 26.24
C LEU A 76 4.37 11.02 24.80
N LEU A 77 3.87 12.23 24.55
CA LEU A 77 3.36 12.63 23.24
C LEU A 77 4.48 13.00 22.24
N PHE A 78 5.71 13.16 22.72
CA PHE A 78 6.88 13.33 21.86
C PHE A 78 7.45 11.96 21.46
N ASP A 79 7.52 11.04 22.41
CA ASP A 79 7.99 9.66 22.19
C ASP A 79 6.97 8.82 21.39
N HIS A 80 5.68 9.13 21.55
CA HIS A 80 4.55 8.50 20.86
C HIS A 80 3.67 9.58 20.22
N PRO A 81 4.03 10.05 19.01
CA PRO A 81 3.48 11.29 18.46
C PRO A 81 2.05 11.21 17.95
N THR A 82 1.43 10.03 17.94
CA THR A 82 0.06 9.82 17.45
C THR A 82 -0.81 9.13 18.51
N PRO A 83 -2.15 9.33 18.47
CA PRO A 83 -3.07 8.57 19.33
C PRO A 83 -2.89 7.06 19.27
N VAL A 84 -2.63 6.48 18.10
CA VAL A 84 -2.38 5.03 17.93
C VAL A 84 -1.06 4.61 18.62
N ALA A 85 0.01 5.40 18.48
CA ALA A 85 1.29 5.10 19.12
C ALA A 85 1.17 5.13 20.65
N VAL A 86 0.47 6.12 21.20
CA VAL A 86 0.17 6.19 22.64
C VAL A 86 -0.67 5.00 23.07
N ALA A 87 -1.64 4.57 22.25
CA ALA A 87 -2.46 3.40 22.54
C ALA A 87 -1.61 2.13 22.68
N ARG A 88 -0.69 1.89 21.74
CA ARG A 88 0.23 0.74 21.79
C ARG A 88 1.11 0.75 23.02
N PHE A 89 1.71 1.90 23.34
CA PHE A 89 2.53 2.08 24.53
C PHE A 89 1.75 1.78 25.81
N LEU A 90 0.56 2.38 25.95
CA LEU A 90 -0.30 2.16 27.10
C LEU A 90 -0.81 0.71 27.16
N LEU A 91 -1.09 0.08 26.03
CA LEU A 91 -1.56 -1.30 25.99
C LEU A 91 -0.50 -2.26 26.54
N ALA A 92 0.77 -2.08 26.14
CA ALA A 92 1.89 -2.82 26.70
C ALA A 92 1.98 -2.59 28.23
N GLY A 93 1.96 -1.33 28.68
CA GLY A 93 2.04 -1.01 30.11
C GLY A 93 0.86 -1.53 30.97
N LEU A 94 -0.35 -1.56 30.41
CA LEU A 94 -1.57 -1.96 31.13
C LEU A 94 -1.75 -3.49 31.20
N LEU A 95 -1.29 -4.22 30.18
CA LEU A 95 -1.47 -5.68 30.08
C LEU A 95 -0.25 -6.48 30.57
N ASP A 96 0.98 -5.95 30.49
CA ASP A 96 2.20 -6.63 30.96
C ASP A 96 2.53 -6.39 32.44
N SER A 97 1.57 -5.97 33.27
CA SER A 97 1.76 -5.78 34.73
C SER A 97 1.96 -7.10 35.53
N GLY A 98 2.53 -8.14 34.90
CA GLY A 98 2.85 -9.44 35.50
C GLY A 98 4.04 -10.21 34.90
N ARG A 99 4.82 -9.68 33.94
CA ARG A 99 6.05 -10.32 33.44
C ARG A 99 7.15 -9.28 33.16
N PRO A 100 8.37 -9.44 33.69
CA PRO A 100 9.47 -8.57 33.31
C PRO A 100 9.95 -8.93 31.88
N GLY A 101 9.90 -7.93 30.99
CA GLY A 101 10.80 -7.83 29.84
C GLY A 101 10.48 -8.69 28.63
N ALA A 102 9.42 -8.37 27.90
CA ALA A 102 9.33 -8.62 26.47
C ALA A 102 9.21 -7.29 25.73
N ALA A 103 10.28 -6.49 25.78
CA ALA A 103 10.51 -5.55 24.68
C ALA A 103 10.48 -6.40 23.41
N ALA A 104 9.60 -6.07 22.47
CA ALA A 104 9.64 -6.63 21.13
C ALA A 104 11.04 -6.36 20.59
N GLY A 105 11.91 -7.35 20.72
CA GLY A 105 13.25 -7.29 20.17
C GLY A 105 13.05 -7.13 18.68
N SER A 106 13.41 -5.95 18.17
CA SER A 106 14.01 -5.86 16.85
C SER A 106 15.00 -7.02 16.78
N SER A 107 14.64 -8.08 16.06
CA SER A 107 15.59 -9.11 15.71
C SER A 107 16.63 -8.39 14.88
N ALA A 108 17.78 -8.11 15.48
CA ALA A 108 18.93 -7.59 14.73
C ALA A 108 19.06 -8.45 13.46
N PRO A 109 19.02 -7.86 12.26
CA PRO A 109 19.09 -8.64 11.04
C PRO A 109 20.34 -9.51 11.08
N ALA A 110 20.20 -10.77 10.70
CA ALA A 110 21.37 -11.63 10.56
C ALA A 110 22.27 -11.00 9.49
N ALA A 111 23.50 -10.61 9.87
CA ALA A 111 24.47 -10.11 8.93
C ALA A 111 24.66 -11.13 7.81
N ALA A 112 24.49 -10.70 6.57
CA ALA A 112 24.70 -11.55 5.43
C ALA A 112 26.19 -11.68 5.11
N GLY A 113 26.53 -12.66 4.26
CA GLY A 113 27.87 -12.72 3.69
C GLY A 113 28.19 -11.43 2.93
N ALA A 114 29.45 -10.98 2.98
CA ALA A 114 29.91 -9.77 2.30
C ALA A 114 29.61 -9.77 0.78
N ASP A 115 29.43 -10.96 0.20
CA ASP A 115 29.20 -11.19 -1.23
C ASP A 115 27.71 -11.26 -1.61
N GLU A 116 26.77 -10.99 -0.70
CA GLU A 116 25.34 -11.05 -1.03
C GLU A 116 24.97 -9.98 -2.09
N PRO A 117 24.32 -10.37 -3.21
CA PRO A 117 23.80 -9.43 -4.21
C PRO A 117 22.68 -8.57 -3.63
N VAL A 118 22.71 -7.28 -3.96
CA VAL A 118 21.63 -6.34 -3.62
C VAL A 118 20.69 -6.23 -4.80
N ALA A 119 19.41 -6.56 -4.60
CA ALA A 119 18.37 -6.44 -5.60
C ALA A 119 17.88 -4.99 -5.71
N ILE A 120 17.69 -4.53 -6.94
CA ILE A 120 16.90 -3.33 -7.25
C ILE A 120 15.46 -3.80 -7.43
N VAL A 121 14.57 -3.48 -6.49
CA VAL A 121 13.16 -3.92 -6.48
C VAL A 121 12.18 -2.85 -6.94
N GLY A 122 12.62 -1.59 -6.95
CA GLY A 122 11.85 -0.44 -7.44
C GLY A 122 12.77 0.68 -7.92
N MET A 123 12.26 1.55 -8.78
CA MET A 123 12.97 2.75 -9.24
C MET A 123 12.00 3.82 -9.73
N ALA A 124 12.34 5.09 -9.48
CA ALA A 124 11.61 6.26 -9.97
C ALA A 124 12.60 7.38 -10.32
N CYS A 125 12.22 8.24 -11.26
CA CYS A 125 13.07 9.36 -11.66
C CYS A 125 12.29 10.51 -12.31
N ARG A 126 12.94 11.69 -12.34
CA ARG A 126 12.64 12.81 -13.24
C ARG A 126 13.91 13.29 -13.90
N TYR A 127 13.86 13.53 -15.20
CA TYR A 127 14.98 14.05 -15.99
C TYR A 127 14.47 15.01 -17.08
N PRO A 128 15.35 15.80 -17.72
CA PRO A 128 14.99 16.66 -18.85
C PRO A 128 14.30 15.89 -19.99
N GLY A 129 13.51 16.59 -20.80
CA GLY A 129 12.74 15.99 -21.89
C GLY A 129 11.43 15.33 -21.42
N ASP A 130 10.79 15.92 -20.40
CA ASP A 130 9.53 15.44 -19.79
C ASP A 130 9.60 13.99 -19.29
N VAL A 131 10.77 13.55 -18.86
CA VAL A 131 10.93 12.23 -18.25
C VAL A 131 10.29 12.25 -16.87
N SER A 132 9.17 11.53 -16.73
CA SER A 132 8.43 11.37 -15.48
C SER A 132 8.61 10.00 -14.81
N GLY A 133 9.42 9.12 -15.41
CA GLY A 133 9.73 7.81 -14.84
C GLY A 133 10.70 6.99 -15.69
N PRO A 134 11.05 5.77 -15.25
CA PRO A 134 12.03 4.93 -15.94
C PRO A 134 11.65 4.57 -17.38
N GLU A 135 10.35 4.39 -17.68
CA GLU A 135 9.87 4.09 -19.04
C GLU A 135 9.97 5.30 -19.96
N ASP A 136 9.80 6.52 -19.44
CA ASP A 136 10.01 7.74 -20.22
C ASP A 136 11.50 7.95 -20.51
N LEU A 137 12.36 7.68 -19.52
CA LEU A 137 13.81 7.72 -19.72
C LEU A 137 14.24 6.72 -20.78
N TRP A 138 13.69 5.49 -20.73
CA TRP A 138 13.95 4.47 -21.72
C TRP A 138 13.54 4.92 -23.12
N ARG A 139 12.32 5.46 -23.27
CA ARG A 139 11.83 6.01 -24.53
C ARG A 139 12.80 7.06 -25.08
N LEU A 140 13.17 8.04 -24.26
CA LEU A 140 14.10 9.12 -24.60
C LEU A 140 15.44 8.58 -25.15
N VAL A 141 16.07 7.62 -24.46
CA VAL A 141 17.35 7.06 -24.91
C VAL A 141 17.22 6.11 -26.10
N SER A 142 16.11 5.37 -26.20
CA SER A 142 15.86 4.42 -27.30
C SER A 142 15.57 5.13 -28.62
N GLU A 143 14.89 6.27 -28.56
CA GLU A 143 14.61 7.14 -29.72
C GLU A 143 15.79 8.05 -30.08
N GLY A 144 16.80 8.13 -29.19
CA GLY A 144 17.98 8.97 -29.40
C GLY A 144 17.70 10.47 -29.28
N THR A 145 16.80 10.83 -28.37
CA THR A 145 16.37 12.22 -28.15
C THR A 145 17.46 13.01 -27.39
N ASP A 146 17.68 14.24 -27.84
CA ASP A 146 18.48 15.28 -27.18
C ASP A 146 17.53 16.22 -26.42
N ALA A 147 17.67 16.25 -25.09
CA ALA A 147 16.79 16.97 -24.17
C ALA A 147 17.35 18.33 -23.72
N ILE A 148 18.40 18.84 -24.38
CA ILE A 148 18.97 20.15 -24.07
C ILE A 148 18.06 21.26 -24.61
N THR A 149 17.68 22.18 -23.72
CA THR A 149 16.85 23.36 -24.02
C THR A 149 17.58 24.66 -23.72
N GLY A 150 16.94 25.81 -23.96
CA GLY A 150 17.38 27.07 -23.38
C GLY A 150 17.11 27.15 -21.87
N PHE A 151 17.61 28.18 -21.21
CA PHE A 151 17.34 28.46 -19.79
C PHE A 151 15.84 28.60 -19.48
N PRO A 152 15.41 28.18 -18.28
CA PRO A 152 14.01 28.22 -17.86
C PRO A 152 13.54 29.66 -17.63
N ALA A 153 12.32 29.97 -18.11
CA ALA A 153 11.71 31.29 -17.99
C ALA A 153 10.91 31.49 -16.69
N ASP A 154 10.72 30.44 -15.90
CA ASP A 154 9.81 30.38 -14.75
C ASP A 154 10.55 30.42 -13.39
N ARG A 155 11.84 30.76 -13.37
CA ARG A 155 12.69 30.74 -12.16
C ARG A 155 13.15 32.12 -11.68
N GLY A 156 12.70 33.18 -12.35
CA GLY A 156 13.09 34.55 -12.02
C GLY A 156 14.54 34.91 -12.39
N TRP A 157 15.17 34.13 -13.27
CA TRP A 157 16.52 34.42 -13.78
C TRP A 157 16.47 35.58 -14.79
N ASP A 158 17.44 36.50 -14.73
CA ASP A 158 17.65 37.51 -15.78
C ASP A 158 18.34 36.88 -16.99
N THR A 159 17.62 36.05 -17.73
CA THR A 159 18.15 35.30 -18.88
C THR A 159 18.72 36.21 -19.97
N GLY A 160 18.18 37.43 -20.12
CA GLY A 160 18.69 38.42 -21.07
C GLY A 160 20.03 39.05 -20.66
N GLY A 161 20.26 39.24 -19.36
CA GLY A 161 21.53 39.74 -18.82
C GLY A 161 22.58 38.67 -18.52
N LEU A 162 22.16 37.40 -18.42
CA LEU A 162 23.04 36.28 -18.06
C LEU A 162 23.93 35.79 -19.20
N PHE A 163 23.53 35.93 -20.46
CA PHE A 163 24.32 35.44 -21.59
C PHE A 163 25.34 36.48 -22.08
N ASP A 164 26.61 36.09 -22.18
CA ASP A 164 27.62 36.84 -22.91
C ASP A 164 28.64 35.89 -23.56
N PRO A 165 28.91 36.00 -24.88
CA PRO A 165 29.85 35.11 -25.56
C PRO A 165 31.31 35.28 -25.10
N ASP A 166 31.67 36.36 -24.41
CA ASP A 166 32.99 36.57 -23.82
C ASP A 166 33.12 35.84 -22.47
N PRO A 167 33.89 34.73 -22.39
CA PRO A 167 34.12 34.01 -21.15
C PRO A 167 34.85 34.83 -20.08
N GLU A 168 35.37 36.02 -20.41
CA GLU A 168 36.03 36.94 -19.49
C GLU A 168 35.07 38.00 -18.89
N ARG A 169 33.81 38.11 -19.31
CA ARG A 169 32.84 39.06 -18.72
C ARG A 169 32.19 38.63 -17.37
N PRO A 170 32.56 39.19 -16.21
CA PRO A 170 32.11 38.66 -14.91
C PRO A 170 30.59 38.58 -14.75
N GLY A 171 30.11 37.55 -14.04
CA GLY A 171 28.68 37.39 -13.73
C GLY A 171 27.82 36.85 -14.88
N THR A 172 28.42 36.46 -16.00
CA THR A 172 27.72 35.96 -17.20
C THR A 172 28.13 34.53 -17.55
N SER A 173 27.32 33.88 -18.38
CA SER A 173 27.54 32.57 -18.98
C SER A 173 27.69 32.70 -20.49
N TYR A 174 28.66 32.00 -21.10
CA TYR A 174 28.80 31.98 -22.56
C TYR A 174 27.93 30.94 -23.27
N THR A 175 27.12 30.20 -22.50
CA THR A 175 26.07 29.33 -23.02
C THR A 175 24.75 29.64 -22.32
N ASP A 176 23.66 29.58 -23.07
CA ASP A 176 22.28 29.75 -22.61
C ASP A 176 21.50 28.42 -22.62
N ARG A 177 22.21 27.29 -22.72
CA ARG A 177 21.65 25.95 -22.89
C ARG A 177 21.96 25.00 -21.73
N GLY A 178 21.02 24.12 -21.43
CA GLY A 178 21.15 23.08 -20.41
C GLY A 178 19.97 22.12 -20.39
N GLY A 179 20.04 21.09 -19.56
CA GLY A 179 18.94 20.15 -19.35
C GLY A 179 18.12 20.51 -18.11
N PHE A 180 16.87 20.92 -18.27
CA PHE A 180 16.02 21.37 -17.15
C PHE A 180 14.81 20.46 -16.94
N LEU A 181 14.41 20.29 -15.67
CA LEU A 181 13.15 19.64 -15.33
C LEU A 181 11.97 20.53 -15.68
N SER A 182 10.93 19.96 -16.30
CA SER A 182 9.64 20.63 -16.42
C SER A 182 8.93 20.68 -15.08
N GLY A 183 8.42 21.86 -14.71
CA GLY A 183 7.64 22.03 -13.48
C GLY A 183 8.42 21.79 -12.18
N ALA A 184 9.71 22.11 -12.13
CA ALA A 184 10.55 21.92 -10.92
C ALA A 184 9.96 22.56 -9.64
N GLY A 185 9.13 23.60 -9.78
CA GLY A 185 8.43 24.23 -8.66
C GLY A 185 7.10 23.57 -8.24
N ALA A 186 6.56 22.63 -9.02
CA ALA A 186 5.30 21.96 -8.74
C ALA A 186 5.46 20.94 -7.61
N PHE A 187 4.44 20.84 -6.74
CA PHE A 187 4.42 19.91 -5.61
C PHE A 187 3.00 19.79 -5.04
N ASP A 188 2.61 18.60 -4.56
CA ASP A 188 1.38 18.41 -3.77
C ASP A 188 1.69 18.41 -2.26
N PRO A 189 1.67 19.57 -1.58
CA PRO A 189 2.02 19.64 -0.17
C PRO A 189 0.99 18.96 0.73
N ALA A 190 -0.30 19.01 0.37
CA ALA A 190 -1.36 18.42 1.16
C ALA A 190 -1.25 16.89 1.19
N PHE A 191 -0.79 16.28 0.09
CA PHE A 191 -0.50 14.85 0.06
C PHE A 191 0.53 14.44 1.12
N PHE A 192 1.58 15.24 1.32
CA PHE A 192 2.63 14.92 2.31
C PHE A 192 2.39 15.52 3.70
N GLY A 193 1.22 16.12 3.96
CA GLY A 193 0.90 16.76 5.24
C GLY A 193 1.70 18.04 5.50
N ILE A 194 2.17 18.70 4.44
CA ILE A 194 2.99 19.90 4.47
C ILE A 194 2.09 21.12 4.25
N SER A 195 2.31 22.19 5.01
CA SER A 195 1.56 23.43 4.81
C SER A 195 2.03 24.17 3.56
N PRO A 196 1.18 24.92 2.83
CA PRO A 196 1.62 25.72 1.69
C PRO A 196 2.80 26.65 1.99
N ARG A 197 2.83 27.20 3.22
CA ARG A 197 3.89 28.10 3.69
C ARG A 197 5.23 27.39 3.85
N GLU A 198 5.21 26.17 4.40
CA GLU A 198 6.41 25.34 4.49
C GLU A 198 6.88 24.91 3.10
N ALA A 199 5.96 24.49 2.22
CA ALA A 199 6.28 24.07 0.87
C ALA A 199 6.98 25.16 0.05
N THR A 200 6.57 26.42 0.20
CA THR A 200 7.25 27.57 -0.43
C THR A 200 8.71 27.71 0.01
N ALA A 201 9.00 27.45 1.29
CA ALA A 201 10.36 27.53 1.84
C ALA A 201 11.23 26.30 1.54
N MET A 202 10.64 25.19 1.09
CA MET A 202 11.35 23.96 0.79
C MET A 202 12.09 24.05 -0.55
N ASP A 203 13.37 23.69 -0.54
CA ASP A 203 14.14 23.41 -1.75
C ASP A 203 13.36 22.43 -2.65
N PRO A 204 13.16 22.73 -3.95
CA PRO A 204 12.62 21.80 -4.94
C PRO A 204 13.22 20.39 -4.88
N GLN A 205 14.50 20.26 -4.53
CA GLN A 205 15.16 18.97 -4.34
C GLN A 205 14.43 18.11 -3.29
N GLN A 206 14.05 18.67 -2.15
CA GLN A 206 13.33 17.94 -1.10
C GLN A 206 11.91 17.54 -1.55
N ARG A 207 11.24 18.41 -2.31
CA ARG A 207 9.88 18.16 -2.84
C ARG A 207 9.88 16.98 -3.82
N LEU A 208 10.78 17.02 -4.79
CA LEU A 208 10.92 15.95 -5.79
C LEU A 208 11.39 14.63 -5.18
N LEU A 209 12.23 14.66 -4.15
CA LEU A 209 12.61 13.46 -3.40
C LEU A 209 11.42 12.80 -2.68
N LEU A 210 10.48 13.58 -2.12
CA LEU A 210 9.26 13.03 -1.52
C LEU A 210 8.37 12.34 -2.56
N GLU A 211 8.17 12.97 -3.72
CA GLU A 211 7.38 12.36 -4.81
C GLU A 211 8.05 11.10 -5.36
N THR A 212 9.34 11.17 -5.68
CA THR A 212 10.06 10.04 -6.27
C THR A 212 10.30 8.90 -5.28
N SER A 213 10.43 9.16 -3.98
CA SER A 213 10.50 8.09 -2.97
C SER A 213 9.17 7.36 -2.84
N TRP A 214 8.06 8.10 -2.82
CA TRP A 214 6.72 7.51 -2.83
C TRP A 214 6.51 6.62 -4.06
N GLU A 215 6.85 7.13 -5.24
CA GLU A 215 6.72 6.39 -6.50
C GLU A 215 7.62 5.15 -6.56
N ALA A 216 8.86 5.23 -6.08
CA ALA A 216 9.75 4.06 -6.07
C ALA A 216 9.17 2.91 -5.23
N LEU A 217 8.51 3.22 -4.11
CA LEU A 217 7.81 2.24 -3.27
C LEU A 217 6.57 1.67 -3.96
N GLU A 218 5.68 2.50 -4.52
CA GLU A 218 4.49 2.03 -5.23
C GLU A 218 4.84 1.15 -6.44
N ARG A 219 5.93 1.45 -7.12
CA ARG A 219 6.43 0.68 -8.28
C ARG A 219 7.03 -0.66 -7.88
N ALA A 220 7.50 -0.80 -6.64
CA ALA A 220 7.89 -2.08 -6.06
C ALA A 220 6.68 -2.89 -5.53
N GLY A 221 5.47 -2.31 -5.56
CA GLY A 221 4.27 -2.95 -5.03
C GLY A 221 4.19 -2.92 -3.50
N ILE A 222 4.93 -2.02 -2.86
CA ILE A 222 4.99 -1.88 -1.40
C ILE A 222 4.11 -0.71 -0.99
N ASP A 223 3.15 -0.94 -0.09
CA ASP A 223 2.37 0.13 0.55
C ASP A 223 3.29 0.93 1.50
N PRO A 224 3.53 2.23 1.25
CA PRO A 224 4.36 3.06 2.12
C PRO A 224 3.89 3.10 3.57
N ALA A 225 2.58 2.92 3.83
CA ALA A 225 2.05 2.89 5.19
C ALA A 225 2.54 1.68 6.01
N ALA A 226 2.80 0.54 5.34
CA ALA A 226 3.30 -0.68 5.97
C ALA A 226 4.76 -0.55 6.44
N LEU A 227 5.51 0.42 5.92
CA LEU A 227 6.92 0.66 6.28
C LEU A 227 7.09 1.53 7.54
N ARG A 228 6.01 2.08 8.09
CA ARG A 228 6.09 2.91 9.31
C ARG A 228 6.65 2.12 10.48
N GLY A 229 7.73 2.62 11.07
CA GLY A 229 8.47 1.97 12.16
C GLY A 229 9.47 0.92 11.71
N SER A 230 9.60 0.66 10.40
CA SER A 230 10.60 -0.29 9.89
C SER A 230 12.01 0.30 9.88
N ALA A 231 13.02 -0.57 9.93
CA ALA A 231 14.42 -0.21 9.75
C ALA A 231 14.76 0.03 8.26
N THR A 232 13.93 0.79 7.53
CA THR A 232 14.22 1.19 6.14
C THR A 232 15.18 2.37 6.14
N GLY A 233 16.28 2.27 5.40
CA GLY A 233 17.29 3.33 5.25
C GLY A 233 17.01 4.29 4.08
N VAL A 234 17.60 5.48 4.13
CA VAL A 234 17.49 6.54 3.12
C VAL A 234 18.87 7.15 2.87
N PHE A 235 19.40 6.98 1.66
CA PHE A 235 20.73 7.43 1.26
C PHE A 235 20.62 8.32 0.02
N VAL A 236 20.83 9.63 0.19
CA VAL A 236 20.60 10.62 -0.86
C VAL A 236 21.89 11.33 -1.21
N GLY A 237 22.30 11.25 -2.48
CA GLY A 237 23.28 12.16 -3.04
C GLY A 237 22.64 13.51 -3.38
N ALA A 238 23.06 14.58 -2.72
CA ALA A 238 22.56 15.93 -3.01
C ALA A 238 23.67 16.96 -2.86
N MET A 239 23.59 18.02 -3.65
CA MET A 239 24.44 19.20 -3.51
C MET A 239 23.62 20.34 -2.91
N THR A 240 24.30 21.24 -2.20
CA THR A 240 23.66 22.49 -1.76
C THR A 240 23.32 23.34 -2.98
N GLN A 241 22.07 23.80 -3.06
CA GLN A 241 21.61 24.69 -4.12
C GLN A 241 21.14 26.01 -3.49
N GLU A 242 21.31 27.13 -4.20
CA GLU A 242 21.01 28.47 -3.71
C GLU A 242 19.51 28.80 -3.77
N TYR A 243 18.67 27.98 -3.14
CA TYR A 243 17.22 28.20 -3.08
C TYR A 243 16.84 29.10 -1.89
N GLY A 244 16.03 30.12 -2.17
CA GLY A 244 15.49 31.02 -1.16
C GLY A 244 16.47 32.06 -0.61
N PRO A 245 16.01 32.94 0.29
CA PRO A 245 16.86 33.95 0.93
C PRO A 245 17.87 33.32 1.88
N ARG A 246 18.95 34.04 2.19
CA ARG A 246 19.92 33.59 3.19
C ARG A 246 19.25 33.49 4.55
N LEU A 247 19.72 32.59 5.41
CA LEU A 247 19.12 32.36 6.73
C LEU A 247 19.06 33.61 7.63
N HIS A 248 19.99 34.57 7.46
CA HIS A 248 20.01 35.83 8.22
C HIS A 248 19.23 36.96 7.55
N ASP A 249 18.83 36.79 6.29
CA ASP A 249 17.99 37.74 5.55
C ASP A 249 16.54 37.38 5.88
N GLY A 250 15.98 38.02 6.91
CA GLY A 250 14.62 37.74 7.37
C GLY A 250 13.62 37.74 6.21
N ALA A 251 12.78 36.70 6.14
CA ALA A 251 11.81 36.52 5.07
C ALA A 251 10.41 36.50 5.67
N ALA A 252 9.69 37.62 5.53
CA ALA A 252 8.39 37.83 6.14
C ALA A 252 7.44 36.66 5.84
N GLY A 253 7.12 35.88 6.86
CA GLY A 253 6.18 34.76 6.76
C GLY A 253 6.81 33.40 6.43
N LEU A 254 8.12 33.28 6.25
CA LEU A 254 8.83 31.99 6.09
C LEU A 254 9.69 31.62 7.32
N ASP A 255 9.62 32.44 8.37
CA ASP A 255 10.35 32.27 9.62
C ASP A 255 10.15 30.87 10.21
N GLY A 256 11.26 30.21 10.56
CA GLY A 256 11.27 28.85 11.11
C GLY A 256 11.24 27.71 10.09
N TYR A 257 10.94 27.97 8.81
CA TYR A 257 11.00 26.95 7.75
C TYR A 257 12.23 27.03 6.86
N LEU A 258 12.91 28.18 6.78
CA LEU A 258 14.08 28.34 5.90
C LEU A 258 15.21 27.35 6.23
N LEU A 259 15.45 27.09 7.52
CA LEU A 259 16.48 26.14 7.96
C LEU A 259 16.16 24.72 7.50
N THR A 260 14.96 24.22 7.81
CA THR A 260 14.55 22.85 7.47
C THR A 260 14.24 22.70 5.97
N GLY A 261 13.88 23.78 5.30
CA GLY A 261 13.60 23.81 3.86
C GLY A 261 14.84 23.67 2.98
N ASN A 262 16.02 24.06 3.47
CA ASN A 262 17.24 24.16 2.64
C ASN A 262 18.44 23.37 3.15
N THR A 263 18.41 22.86 4.39
CA THR A 263 19.53 22.07 4.92
C THR A 263 19.63 20.71 4.21
N ALA A 264 20.82 20.37 3.70
CA ALA A 264 21.06 19.13 2.96
C ALA A 264 20.69 17.85 3.74
N SER A 265 20.97 17.80 5.05
CA SER A 265 20.60 16.64 5.89
C SER A 265 19.08 16.40 5.96
N VAL A 266 18.26 17.44 5.75
CA VAL A 266 16.80 17.31 5.74
C VAL A 266 16.30 16.66 4.45
N ALA A 267 17.09 16.61 3.38
CA ALA A 267 16.69 15.93 2.14
C ALA A 267 16.40 14.42 2.37
N SER A 268 17.31 13.70 3.03
CA SER A 268 17.09 12.30 3.44
C SER A 268 16.20 12.21 4.68
N GLY A 269 16.41 13.08 5.68
CA GLY A 269 15.66 13.08 6.93
C GLY A 269 14.16 13.32 6.76
N ARG A 270 13.74 14.15 5.79
CA ARG A 270 12.31 14.41 5.52
C ARG A 270 11.61 13.21 4.89
N ILE A 271 12.29 12.45 4.03
CA ILE A 271 11.75 11.18 3.51
C ILE A 271 11.50 10.21 4.68
N ALA A 272 12.51 10.02 5.53
CA ALA A 272 12.40 9.16 6.70
C ALA A 272 11.27 9.63 7.64
N TYR A 273 11.18 10.92 7.92
CA TYR A 273 10.13 11.50 8.76
C TYR A 273 8.73 11.28 8.18
N THR A 274 8.51 11.63 6.91
CA THR A 274 7.19 11.57 6.27
C THR A 274 6.68 10.13 6.13
N LEU A 275 7.57 9.20 5.79
CA LEU A 275 7.27 7.78 5.65
C LEU A 275 7.35 7.00 6.97
N GLY A 276 7.84 7.63 8.06
CA GLY A 276 8.00 7.02 9.37
C GLY A 276 9.08 5.93 9.44
N LEU A 277 10.16 6.06 8.68
CA LEU A 277 11.26 5.09 8.59
C LEU A 277 12.26 5.32 9.73
N GLN A 278 12.86 4.24 10.22
CA GLN A 278 13.76 4.24 11.38
C GLN A 278 15.16 3.69 11.09
N GLY A 279 15.49 3.40 9.82
CA GLY A 279 16.86 3.07 9.41
C GLY A 279 17.73 4.32 9.26
N PRO A 280 19.01 4.17 8.84
CA PRO A 280 19.91 5.29 8.60
C PRO A 280 19.34 6.29 7.59
N ALA A 281 19.40 7.59 7.87
CA ALA A 281 19.02 8.65 6.94
C ALA A 281 20.22 9.59 6.71
N VAL A 282 20.85 9.46 5.54
CA VAL A 282 22.14 10.11 5.22
C VAL A 282 22.03 10.87 3.91
N THR A 283 22.49 12.12 3.93
CA THR A 283 22.75 12.91 2.72
C THR A 283 24.25 12.98 2.47
N VAL A 284 24.70 12.66 1.25
CA VAL A 284 26.11 12.63 0.86
C VAL A 284 26.38 13.65 -0.24
N ASP A 285 27.46 14.41 -0.09
CA ASP A 285 28.00 15.28 -1.14
C ASP A 285 29.43 14.86 -1.49
N THR A 286 29.58 14.20 -2.62
CA THR A 286 30.85 13.87 -3.28
C THR A 286 30.81 14.36 -4.73
N ALA A 287 30.18 15.53 -4.92
CA ALA A 287 29.92 16.15 -6.21
C ALA A 287 29.24 15.17 -7.20
N CYS A 288 29.75 15.04 -8.42
CA CYS A 288 29.14 14.24 -9.48
C CYS A 288 28.98 12.74 -9.12
N SER A 289 29.76 12.25 -8.14
CA SER A 289 29.71 10.85 -7.70
C SER A 289 28.67 10.57 -6.60
N SER A 290 28.00 11.61 -6.06
CA SER A 290 27.12 11.52 -4.88
C SER A 290 26.10 10.40 -4.91
N SER A 291 25.35 10.23 -6.00
CA SER A 291 24.34 9.17 -6.08
C SER A 291 24.91 7.76 -6.09
N LEU A 292 26.07 7.52 -6.71
CA LEU A 292 26.69 6.19 -6.70
C LEU A 292 27.32 5.88 -5.34
N VAL A 293 27.87 6.90 -4.66
CA VAL A 293 28.36 6.75 -3.28
C VAL A 293 27.19 6.44 -2.34
N ALA A 294 26.04 7.10 -2.51
CA ALA A 294 24.83 6.79 -1.75
C ALA A 294 24.34 5.35 -1.98
N VAL A 295 24.33 4.87 -3.23
CA VAL A 295 24.01 3.47 -3.55
C VAL A 295 25.03 2.50 -2.94
N HIS A 296 26.33 2.82 -2.98
CA HIS A 296 27.37 2.01 -2.35
C HIS A 296 27.17 1.89 -0.83
N GLN A 297 26.89 3.01 -0.15
CA GLN A 297 26.62 3.02 1.29
C GLN A 297 25.35 2.24 1.65
N ALA A 298 24.28 2.41 0.87
CA ALA A 298 23.03 1.66 1.07
C ALA A 298 23.25 0.14 0.92
N ALA A 299 24.00 -0.29 -0.10
CA ALA A 299 24.36 -1.70 -0.28
C ALA A 299 25.18 -2.23 0.90
N GLY A 300 26.10 -1.42 1.44
CA GLY A 300 26.85 -1.74 2.65
C GLY A 300 25.97 -1.90 3.89
N ALA A 301 25.05 -0.95 4.13
CA ALA A 301 24.12 -0.97 5.24
C ALA A 301 23.17 -2.18 5.19
N LEU A 302 22.68 -2.53 4.00
CA LEU A 302 21.88 -3.74 3.78
C LEU A 302 22.67 -5.01 4.12
N ARG A 303 23.91 -5.15 3.63
CA ARG A 303 24.76 -6.32 3.94
C ARG A 303 25.14 -6.40 5.42
N GLY A 304 25.38 -5.24 6.03
CA GLY A 304 25.71 -5.10 7.45
C GLY A 304 24.53 -5.30 8.40
N GLY A 305 23.29 -5.36 7.89
CA GLY A 305 22.09 -5.50 8.71
C GLY A 305 21.69 -4.23 9.46
N GLU A 306 22.15 -3.05 9.02
CA GLU A 306 21.70 -1.75 9.57
C GLU A 306 20.29 -1.37 9.07
N CYS A 307 19.90 -1.91 7.91
CA CYS A 307 18.57 -1.82 7.35
C CYS A 307 18.20 -3.10 6.58
N ASP A 308 16.90 -3.30 6.36
CA ASP A 308 16.37 -4.42 5.56
C ASP A 308 15.95 -3.98 4.15
N LEU A 309 15.63 -2.70 4.00
CA LEU A 309 15.23 -2.04 2.76
C LEU A 309 15.91 -0.67 2.72
N ALA A 310 16.28 -0.18 1.54
CA ALA A 310 16.92 1.13 1.42
C ALA A 310 16.47 1.90 0.17
N LEU A 311 16.11 3.18 0.35
CA LEU A 311 16.01 4.14 -0.74
C LEU A 311 17.40 4.73 -0.99
N ALA A 312 17.90 4.65 -2.22
CA ALA A 312 19.23 5.16 -2.57
C ALA A 312 19.26 5.83 -3.94
N GLY A 313 19.90 7.00 -4.03
CA GLY A 313 20.02 7.70 -5.32
C GLY A 313 20.51 9.13 -5.15
N GLY A 314 19.98 10.07 -5.92
CA GLY A 314 20.35 11.48 -5.79
C GLY A 314 19.48 12.45 -6.55
N VAL A 315 19.68 13.74 -6.25
CA VAL A 315 18.91 14.86 -6.77
C VAL A 315 19.80 16.05 -7.09
N ALA A 316 19.44 16.81 -8.11
CA ALA A 316 20.03 18.10 -8.45
C ALA A 316 18.98 18.99 -9.15
N VAL A 317 18.70 20.15 -8.57
CA VAL A 317 17.84 21.19 -9.16
C VAL A 317 18.53 22.54 -9.02
N MET A 318 18.79 23.20 -10.13
CA MET A 318 19.46 24.49 -10.18
C MET A 318 18.44 25.61 -9.93
N ALA A 319 18.34 26.05 -8.67
CA ALA A 319 17.50 27.18 -8.30
C ALA A 319 18.04 28.52 -8.84
N ALA A 320 19.36 28.64 -8.97
CA ALA A 320 20.07 29.83 -9.43
C ALA A 320 21.07 29.48 -10.56
N PRO A 321 21.46 30.45 -11.41
CA PRO A 321 22.33 30.21 -12.56
C PRO A 321 23.83 30.11 -12.19
N GLY A 322 24.20 30.14 -10.90
CA GLY A 322 25.59 30.26 -10.44
C GLY A 322 26.54 29.21 -11.01
N MET A 323 26.09 27.95 -11.17
CA MET A 323 26.89 26.88 -11.77
C MET A 323 27.29 27.17 -13.23
N PHE A 324 26.43 27.83 -14.01
CA PHE A 324 26.74 28.23 -15.38
C PHE A 324 27.74 29.39 -15.41
N VAL A 325 27.55 30.38 -14.53
CA VAL A 325 28.44 31.54 -14.42
C VAL A 325 29.86 31.12 -14.01
N GLU A 326 29.98 30.29 -12.97
CA GLU A 326 31.28 29.86 -12.45
C GLU A 326 32.03 28.95 -13.43
N PHE A 327 31.34 27.98 -14.06
CA PHE A 327 31.99 27.12 -15.07
C PHE A 327 32.29 27.86 -16.39
N SER A 328 31.61 28.97 -16.66
CA SER A 328 31.97 29.83 -17.79
C SER A 328 33.34 30.50 -17.57
N ARG A 329 33.66 30.95 -16.34
CA ARG A 329 35.00 31.45 -16.00
C ARG A 329 36.09 30.42 -16.27
N GLN A 330 35.80 29.16 -15.97
CA GLN A 330 36.74 28.04 -16.09
C GLN A 330 36.82 27.48 -17.51
N ARG A 331 36.01 28.00 -18.45
CA ARG A 331 35.89 27.47 -19.82
C ARG A 331 35.56 25.96 -19.82
N GLY A 332 34.74 25.53 -18.86
CA GLY A 332 34.40 24.13 -18.65
C GLY A 332 33.09 23.67 -19.31
N LEU A 333 32.31 24.58 -19.89
CA LEU A 333 31.03 24.30 -20.53
C LEU A 333 31.21 24.11 -22.04
N ALA A 334 30.44 23.18 -22.61
CA ALA A 334 30.31 23.07 -24.05
C ALA A 334 29.57 24.31 -24.59
N ALA A 335 30.10 24.95 -25.64
CA ALA A 335 29.50 26.19 -26.16
C ALA A 335 28.07 25.97 -26.69
N ASP A 336 27.82 24.80 -27.28
CA ASP A 336 26.49 24.37 -27.77
C ASP A 336 25.60 23.74 -26.68
N GLY A 337 26.08 23.67 -25.44
CA GLY A 337 25.37 23.08 -24.31
C GLY A 337 25.18 21.57 -24.41
N ARG A 338 26.05 20.83 -25.12
CA ARG A 338 25.93 19.37 -25.27
C ARG A 338 27.15 18.61 -24.77
N CYS A 339 26.92 17.55 -24.01
CA CYS A 339 27.98 16.60 -23.62
C CYS A 339 28.32 15.68 -24.80
N LYS A 340 29.39 16.00 -25.53
CA LYS A 340 29.88 15.23 -26.69
C LYS A 340 30.83 14.11 -26.28
N ALA A 341 30.35 13.23 -25.40
CA ALA A 341 31.17 12.23 -24.72
C ALA A 341 31.97 11.34 -25.70
N PHE A 342 33.30 11.35 -25.55
CA PHE A 342 34.30 10.61 -26.33
C PHE A 342 34.39 10.96 -27.82
N ALA A 343 33.68 11.99 -28.27
CA ALA A 343 33.79 12.52 -29.62
C ALA A 343 35.07 13.37 -29.76
N GLU A 344 35.54 13.55 -30.99
CA GLU A 344 36.60 14.52 -31.26
C GLU A 344 36.16 15.95 -30.90
N ALA A 345 34.89 16.28 -31.15
CA ALA A 345 34.33 17.61 -30.90
C ALA A 345 34.05 17.91 -29.41
N ALA A 346 34.50 17.07 -28.48
CA ALA A 346 34.36 17.25 -27.04
C ALA A 346 35.06 18.54 -26.56
N ASP A 347 34.30 19.52 -26.07
CA ASP A 347 34.76 20.86 -25.70
C ASP A 347 34.33 21.29 -24.28
N GLY A 348 33.58 20.46 -23.55
CA GLY A 348 33.10 20.78 -22.21
C GLY A 348 31.85 20.00 -21.80
N THR A 349 31.37 20.27 -20.59
CA THR A 349 30.14 19.67 -20.06
C THR A 349 28.92 20.54 -20.36
N ALA A 350 27.74 19.93 -20.36
CA ALA A 350 26.46 20.62 -20.30
C ALA A 350 25.83 20.36 -18.94
N TRP A 351 25.38 21.38 -18.22
CA TRP A 351 24.70 21.15 -16.95
C TRP A 351 23.26 20.72 -17.15
N ALA A 352 22.82 19.82 -16.28
CA ALA A 352 21.44 19.38 -16.23
C ALA A 352 20.96 19.13 -14.81
N GLU A 353 19.65 18.97 -14.71
CA GLU A 353 18.94 18.63 -13.49
C GLU A 353 18.48 17.19 -13.52
N GLY A 354 18.08 16.68 -12.36
CA GLY A 354 17.50 15.34 -12.28
C GLY A 354 17.24 14.88 -10.86
N VAL A 355 16.39 13.88 -10.75
CA VAL A 355 16.23 13.07 -9.54
C VAL A 355 16.09 11.61 -9.94
N GLY A 356 16.76 10.73 -9.22
CA GLY A 356 16.63 9.29 -9.38
C GLY A 356 16.74 8.60 -8.03
N LEU A 357 15.84 7.66 -7.76
CA LEU A 357 15.88 6.81 -6.56
C LEU A 357 15.68 5.35 -6.96
N LEU A 358 16.47 4.49 -6.33
CA LEU A 358 16.37 3.04 -6.36
C LEU A 358 15.83 2.57 -5.00
N LEU A 359 14.97 1.56 -5.03
CA LEU A 359 14.61 0.80 -3.85
C LEU A 359 15.43 -0.50 -3.85
N LEU A 360 16.24 -0.66 -2.81
CA LEU A 360 17.24 -1.71 -2.68
C LEU A 360 16.89 -2.65 -1.54
N GLU A 361 17.12 -3.94 -1.76
CA GLU A 361 16.91 -4.99 -0.77
C GLU A 361 17.97 -6.09 -0.95
N ARG A 362 18.25 -6.88 0.08
CA ARG A 362 19.05 -8.10 -0.11
C ARG A 362 18.30 -9.05 -1.06
N LEU A 363 19.00 -9.73 -1.98
CA LEU A 363 18.32 -10.64 -2.93
C LEU A 363 17.57 -11.78 -2.21
N SER A 364 18.09 -12.28 -1.10
CA SER A 364 17.40 -13.29 -0.29
C SER A 364 16.09 -12.78 0.29
N ASP A 365 16.07 -11.51 0.73
CA ASP A 365 14.91 -10.85 1.30
C ASP A 365 13.87 -10.52 0.23
N ALA A 366 14.29 -10.00 -0.93
CA ALA A 366 13.39 -9.76 -2.06
C ALA A 366 12.65 -11.04 -2.46
N ARG A 367 13.35 -12.19 -2.49
CA ARG A 367 12.74 -13.49 -2.74
C ARG A 367 11.80 -13.94 -1.62
N ARG A 368 12.20 -13.77 -0.36
CA ARG A 368 11.35 -14.10 0.81
C ARG A 368 10.05 -13.30 0.80
N ASN A 369 10.15 -12.02 0.46
CA ASN A 369 9.03 -11.08 0.47
C ASN A 369 8.22 -11.11 -0.83
N GLY A 370 8.66 -11.86 -1.84
CA GLY A 370 7.99 -11.93 -3.14
C GLY A 370 8.12 -10.64 -3.96
N HIS A 371 9.09 -9.79 -3.65
CA HIS A 371 9.35 -8.56 -4.39
C HIS A 371 10.00 -8.87 -5.74
N ARG A 372 9.52 -8.20 -6.79
CA ARG A 372 10.08 -8.32 -8.13
C ARG A 372 11.51 -7.76 -8.16
N VAL A 373 12.45 -8.53 -8.72
CA VAL A 373 13.82 -8.08 -8.93
C VAL A 373 13.96 -7.50 -10.34
N LEU A 374 14.34 -6.22 -10.46
CA LEU A 374 14.55 -5.54 -11.74
C LEU A 374 15.95 -5.76 -12.28
N ALA A 375 16.95 -5.77 -11.40
CA ALA A 375 18.36 -6.01 -11.65
C ALA A 375 19.09 -6.22 -10.30
N LEU A 376 20.37 -6.57 -10.35
CA LEU A 376 21.23 -6.71 -9.18
C LEU A 376 22.37 -5.69 -9.20
N VAL A 377 22.68 -5.09 -8.05
CA VAL A 377 23.99 -4.49 -7.78
C VAL A 377 24.90 -5.59 -7.27
N ARG A 378 25.78 -6.09 -8.16
CA ARG A 378 26.67 -7.22 -7.87
C ARG A 378 27.90 -6.81 -7.08
N GLY A 379 28.46 -5.65 -7.39
CA GLY A 379 29.62 -5.11 -6.70
C GLY A 379 29.68 -3.59 -6.86
N SER A 380 30.38 -2.95 -5.94
CA SER A 380 30.56 -1.51 -5.93
C SER A 380 31.88 -1.16 -5.27
N ALA A 381 32.50 -0.06 -5.70
CA ALA A 381 33.68 0.48 -5.04
C ALA A 381 33.67 2.01 -5.11
N VAL A 382 34.27 2.61 -4.08
CA VAL A 382 34.52 4.05 -3.99
C VAL A 382 35.99 4.24 -3.62
N ASN A 383 36.69 5.15 -4.31
CA ASN A 383 38.05 5.53 -3.96
C ASN A 383 38.28 7.04 -4.15
N GLN A 384 39.55 7.46 -4.03
CA GLN A 384 39.97 8.85 -4.15
C GLN A 384 41.16 9.00 -5.10
N ASP A 385 41.19 10.11 -5.82
CA ASP A 385 42.27 10.49 -6.73
C ASP A 385 43.56 10.83 -5.97
N GLY A 386 43.43 11.32 -4.74
CA GLY A 386 44.56 11.72 -3.91
C GLY A 386 45.24 12.98 -4.45
N ALA A 387 46.58 13.01 -4.41
CA ALA A 387 47.36 14.13 -4.94
C ALA A 387 47.50 14.04 -6.48
N SER A 388 46.40 14.27 -7.20
CA SER A 388 46.39 14.37 -8.67
C SER A 388 46.95 15.72 -9.14
N ASN A 389 47.01 15.94 -10.46
CA ASN A 389 47.59 17.14 -11.08
C ASN A 389 46.66 18.37 -11.01
N GLY A 390 46.17 18.68 -9.79
CA GLY A 390 45.16 19.69 -9.50
C GLY A 390 43.92 19.07 -8.86
N LEU A 391 43.31 19.79 -7.91
CA LEU A 391 42.17 19.28 -7.12
C LEU A 391 41.02 18.74 -8.00
N THR A 392 40.78 19.39 -9.13
CA THR A 392 39.69 19.09 -10.05
C THR A 392 40.11 18.21 -11.23
N ALA A 393 41.39 17.85 -11.32
CA ALA A 393 41.93 17.03 -12.41
C ALA A 393 41.75 15.53 -12.12
N PRO A 394 41.12 14.77 -13.04
CA PRO A 394 40.86 13.34 -12.82
C PRO A 394 42.14 12.50 -12.91
N SER A 395 42.15 11.33 -12.26
CA SER A 395 43.28 10.38 -12.27
C SER A 395 42.94 9.03 -12.90
N GLY A 396 43.50 8.77 -14.09
CA GLY A 396 43.36 7.47 -14.79
C GLY A 396 43.71 6.25 -13.93
N PRO A 397 44.88 6.22 -13.24
CA PRO A 397 45.22 5.12 -12.34
C PRO A 397 44.21 4.90 -11.20
N SER A 398 43.58 5.96 -10.70
CA SER A 398 42.55 5.85 -9.66
C SER A 398 41.24 5.29 -10.22
N GLN A 399 40.86 5.68 -11.43
CA GLN A 399 39.73 5.10 -12.16
C GLN A 399 39.96 3.61 -12.45
N GLU A 400 41.15 3.21 -12.90
CA GLU A 400 41.49 1.79 -13.06
C GLU A 400 41.34 1.01 -11.75
N ARG A 401 41.83 1.57 -10.63
CA ARG A 401 41.74 0.92 -9.32
C ARG A 401 40.30 0.76 -8.86
N VAL A 402 39.45 1.78 -8.97
CA VAL A 402 38.05 1.67 -8.52
C VAL A 402 37.28 0.64 -9.34
N ILE A 403 37.54 0.57 -10.65
CA ILE A 403 36.93 -0.45 -11.52
C ILE A 403 37.37 -1.85 -11.08
N ARG A 404 38.67 -2.08 -10.87
CA ARG A 404 39.18 -3.37 -10.40
C ARG A 404 38.64 -3.76 -9.02
N GLN A 405 38.48 -2.80 -8.12
CA GLN A 405 37.89 -3.03 -6.80
C GLN A 405 36.41 -3.41 -6.89
N ALA A 406 35.63 -2.75 -7.75
CA ALA A 406 34.22 -3.08 -7.96
C ALA A 406 34.05 -4.48 -8.58
N LEU A 407 34.91 -4.84 -9.54
CA LEU A 407 34.97 -6.19 -10.11
C LEU A 407 35.33 -7.25 -9.07
N ALA A 408 36.35 -6.97 -8.24
CA ALA A 408 36.75 -7.85 -7.15
C ALA A 408 35.61 -8.04 -6.13
N GLY A 409 34.94 -6.96 -5.73
CA GLY A 409 33.77 -7.00 -4.84
C GLY A 409 32.54 -7.68 -5.45
N ALA A 410 32.50 -7.86 -6.78
CA ALA A 410 31.47 -8.64 -7.47
C ALA A 410 31.86 -10.12 -7.67
N GLY A 411 33.13 -10.47 -7.44
CA GLY A 411 33.70 -11.78 -7.79
C GLY A 411 33.79 -12.01 -9.30
N LEU A 412 34.01 -10.95 -10.10
CA LEU A 412 33.96 -11.00 -11.57
C LEU A 412 35.28 -10.62 -12.22
N SER A 413 35.51 -11.16 -13.42
CA SER A 413 36.57 -10.73 -14.33
C SER A 413 36.11 -9.59 -15.26
N ALA A 414 37.05 -8.84 -15.82
CA ALA A 414 36.71 -7.71 -16.70
C ALA A 414 36.05 -8.14 -18.03
N GLY A 415 36.32 -9.37 -18.52
CA GLY A 415 35.70 -9.92 -19.72
C GLY A 415 34.23 -10.33 -19.56
N GLU A 416 33.73 -10.29 -18.33
CA GLU A 416 32.33 -10.61 -18.00
C GLU A 416 31.39 -9.41 -18.00
N VAL A 417 31.90 -8.18 -18.16
CA VAL A 417 31.10 -6.96 -18.28
C VAL A 417 30.93 -6.61 -19.75
N ASP A 418 29.70 -6.38 -20.21
CA ASP A 418 29.40 -6.22 -21.64
C ASP A 418 29.45 -4.75 -22.08
N ALA A 419 29.00 -3.86 -21.20
CA ALA A 419 28.89 -2.44 -21.47
C ALA A 419 29.33 -1.59 -20.27
N VAL A 420 29.75 -0.36 -20.52
CA VAL A 420 29.95 0.67 -19.49
C VAL A 420 29.14 1.91 -19.83
N GLU A 421 28.29 2.28 -18.89
CA GLU A 421 27.72 3.62 -18.79
C GLU A 421 28.74 4.51 -18.06
N ALA A 422 29.41 5.34 -18.84
CA ALA A 422 30.57 6.09 -18.40
C ALA A 422 30.21 7.33 -17.57
N HIS A 423 31.22 7.92 -16.93
CA HIS A 423 31.11 9.28 -16.47
C HIS A 423 30.99 10.24 -17.66
N GLY A 424 31.82 10.10 -18.70
CA GLY A 424 31.67 10.65 -20.06
C GLY A 424 31.03 12.03 -20.11
N THR A 425 31.75 13.06 -19.66
CA THR A 425 31.25 14.43 -19.53
C THR A 425 31.39 15.26 -20.80
N GLY A 426 32.08 14.76 -21.83
CA GLY A 426 32.33 15.55 -23.05
C GLY A 426 33.50 16.51 -22.88
N THR A 427 34.37 16.29 -21.88
CA THR A 427 35.50 17.19 -21.61
C THR A 427 36.75 16.74 -22.36
N ALA A 428 37.47 17.69 -22.97
CA ALA A 428 38.66 17.40 -23.76
C ALA A 428 39.77 16.65 -22.99
N LEU A 429 39.87 16.86 -21.67
CA LEU A 429 40.84 16.19 -20.80
C LEU A 429 40.27 14.91 -20.14
N GLY A 430 39.04 14.94 -19.66
CA GLY A 430 38.45 13.86 -18.87
C GLY A 430 38.12 12.63 -19.71
N ASP A 431 37.54 12.82 -20.89
CA ASP A 431 37.10 11.73 -21.75
C ASP A 431 38.28 10.83 -22.19
N PRO A 432 39.46 11.35 -22.61
CA PRO A 432 40.61 10.51 -22.89
C PRO A 432 41.16 9.76 -21.68
N ILE A 433 41.10 10.36 -20.48
CA ILE A 433 41.57 9.71 -19.24
C ILE A 433 40.68 8.52 -18.90
N GLU A 434 39.35 8.70 -18.99
CA GLU A 434 38.39 7.64 -18.72
C GLU A 434 38.48 6.51 -19.77
N ALA A 435 38.51 6.85 -21.06
CA ALA A 435 38.61 5.85 -22.12
C ALA A 435 39.88 4.99 -21.99
N ARG A 436 41.02 5.59 -21.63
CA ARG A 436 42.28 4.85 -21.38
C ARG A 436 42.17 3.93 -20.16
N ALA A 437 41.54 4.37 -19.06
CA ALA A 437 41.32 3.52 -17.90
C ALA A 437 40.41 2.31 -18.25
N LEU A 438 39.37 2.53 -19.05
CA LEU A 438 38.48 1.46 -19.53
C LEU A 438 39.22 0.50 -20.47
N LEU A 439 40.02 0.99 -21.41
CA LEU A 439 40.88 0.16 -22.27
C LEU A 439 41.88 -0.68 -21.43
N ALA A 440 42.48 -0.10 -20.40
CA ALA A 440 43.46 -0.77 -19.54
C ALA A 440 42.85 -1.84 -18.62
N VAL A 441 41.57 -1.72 -18.26
CA VAL A 441 40.88 -2.71 -17.41
C VAL A 441 40.03 -3.67 -18.24
N TYR A 442 39.05 -3.14 -18.97
CA TYR A 442 38.06 -3.91 -19.72
C TYR A 442 38.52 -4.28 -21.13
N GLY A 443 39.31 -3.45 -21.79
CA GLY A 443 39.73 -3.67 -23.18
C GLY A 443 40.74 -4.80 -23.39
N ARG A 444 41.26 -5.40 -22.30
CA ARG A 444 42.23 -6.52 -22.33
C ARG A 444 41.54 -7.88 -22.39
N ASP A 445 42.21 -8.84 -23.03
CA ASP A 445 41.84 -10.26 -23.06
C ASP A 445 40.38 -10.53 -23.53
N ARG A 446 39.88 -9.69 -24.44
CA ARG A 446 38.56 -9.84 -25.05
C ARG A 446 38.62 -10.55 -26.41
N PRO A 447 37.64 -11.42 -26.72
CA PRO A 447 37.39 -11.87 -28.08
C PRO A 447 37.12 -10.67 -29.01
N GLY A 448 37.68 -10.68 -30.22
CA GLY A 448 37.55 -9.57 -31.17
C GLY A 448 36.13 -9.33 -31.67
N ASP A 449 35.23 -10.29 -31.53
CA ASP A 449 33.80 -10.21 -31.84
C ASP A 449 32.94 -9.72 -30.67
N ARG A 450 33.54 -9.44 -29.51
CA ARG A 450 32.83 -9.02 -28.29
C ARG A 450 33.58 -7.89 -27.55
N PRO A 451 33.66 -6.69 -28.15
CA PRO A 451 34.24 -5.51 -27.49
C PRO A 451 33.41 -5.09 -26.28
N LEU A 452 33.97 -4.20 -25.44
CA LEU A 452 33.20 -3.47 -24.45
C LEU A 452 32.43 -2.35 -25.14
N TRP A 453 31.12 -2.32 -24.95
CA TRP A 453 30.30 -1.22 -25.44
C TRP A 453 30.36 -0.02 -24.49
N LEU A 454 30.64 1.16 -25.02
CA LEU A 454 30.81 2.39 -24.25
C LEU A 454 29.82 3.47 -24.67
N GLY A 455 29.16 4.10 -23.70
CA GLY A 455 28.29 5.24 -23.92
C GLY A 455 28.06 6.08 -22.66
N SER A 456 27.32 7.18 -22.79
CA SER A 456 26.96 8.06 -21.67
C SER A 456 25.56 8.65 -21.86
N LEU A 457 24.71 8.54 -20.84
CA LEU A 457 23.40 9.17 -20.74
C LEU A 457 23.51 10.70 -20.83
N LYS A 458 24.65 11.28 -20.46
CA LYS A 458 24.86 12.74 -20.50
C LYS A 458 24.76 13.28 -21.91
N SER A 459 25.02 12.46 -22.94
CA SER A 459 24.83 12.86 -24.33
C SER A 459 23.36 13.11 -24.70
N ASN A 460 22.40 12.57 -23.93
CA ASN A 460 20.98 12.78 -24.14
C ASN A 460 20.42 13.93 -23.28
N ILE A 461 20.79 13.98 -22.00
CA ILE A 461 20.13 14.86 -21.01
C ILE A 461 21.05 15.93 -20.41
N GLY A 462 22.35 15.91 -20.72
CA GLY A 462 23.37 16.69 -20.02
C GLY A 462 23.81 16.06 -18.69
N HIS A 463 24.66 16.76 -17.95
CA HIS A 463 25.21 16.30 -16.67
C HIS A 463 24.27 16.66 -15.51
N ALA A 464 23.47 15.69 -15.06
CA ALA A 464 22.53 15.82 -13.94
C ALA A 464 23.19 15.87 -12.53
N GLN A 465 24.40 16.44 -12.44
CA GLN A 465 25.15 16.67 -11.19
C GLN A 465 25.10 15.47 -10.21
N ALA A 466 24.62 15.65 -8.98
CA ALA A 466 24.53 14.59 -7.97
C ALA A 466 23.60 13.43 -8.37
N ALA A 467 22.63 13.66 -9.26
CA ALA A 467 21.70 12.65 -9.80
C ALA A 467 22.22 11.94 -11.05
N ALA A 468 23.44 12.26 -11.53
CA ALA A 468 23.96 11.72 -12.79
C ALA A 468 24.22 10.21 -12.74
N GLY A 469 24.83 9.73 -11.65
CA GLY A 469 25.19 8.32 -11.50
C GLY A 469 23.97 7.40 -11.49
N VAL A 470 22.99 7.69 -10.64
CA VAL A 470 21.75 6.90 -10.55
C VAL A 470 20.95 6.92 -11.86
N GLY A 471 20.98 8.02 -12.63
CA GLY A 471 20.37 8.06 -13.97
C GLY A 471 21.01 7.05 -14.92
N GLY A 472 22.33 6.93 -14.88
CA GLY A 472 23.07 5.89 -15.60
C GLY A 472 22.68 4.48 -15.16
N VAL A 473 22.49 4.24 -13.86
CA VAL A 473 21.99 2.95 -13.36
C VAL A 473 20.59 2.66 -13.91
N ILE A 474 19.65 3.59 -13.83
CA ILE A 474 18.27 3.42 -14.33
C ILE A 474 18.27 3.13 -15.84
N LYS A 475 19.07 3.86 -16.64
CA LYS A 475 19.26 3.59 -18.07
C LYS A 475 19.73 2.15 -18.30
N MET A 476 20.73 1.69 -17.56
CA MET A 476 21.27 0.33 -17.75
C MET A 476 20.32 -0.77 -17.26
N VAL A 477 19.55 -0.54 -16.19
CA VAL A 477 18.47 -1.46 -15.77
C VAL A 477 17.42 -1.57 -16.87
N MET A 478 17.02 -0.47 -17.51
CA MET A 478 16.09 -0.52 -18.64
C MET A 478 16.71 -1.22 -19.87
N ALA A 479 17.98 -0.97 -20.18
CA ALA A 479 18.70 -1.66 -21.25
C ALA A 479 18.76 -3.19 -21.03
N LEU A 480 19.00 -3.64 -19.79
CA LEU A 480 18.95 -5.06 -19.41
C LEU A 480 17.56 -5.64 -19.66
N ARG A 481 16.51 -4.97 -19.19
CA ARG A 481 15.12 -5.43 -19.33
C ARG A 481 14.62 -5.50 -20.77
N HIS A 482 15.11 -4.59 -21.63
CA HIS A 482 14.77 -4.57 -23.05
C HIS A 482 15.74 -5.38 -23.92
N GLY A 483 16.86 -5.86 -23.37
CA GLY A 483 17.89 -6.56 -24.12
C GLY A 483 18.49 -5.71 -25.25
N VAL A 484 18.62 -4.39 -25.05
CA VAL A 484 19.09 -3.43 -26.07
C VAL A 484 20.01 -2.39 -25.42
N LEU A 485 21.14 -2.12 -26.06
CA LEU A 485 22.05 -1.03 -25.73
C LEU A 485 21.73 0.19 -26.60
N PRO A 486 21.23 1.30 -26.02
CA PRO A 486 20.92 2.52 -26.78
C PRO A 486 22.21 3.25 -27.20
N LYS A 487 22.15 3.97 -28.33
CA LYS A 487 23.28 4.75 -28.83
C LYS A 487 23.63 5.92 -27.90
N THR A 488 24.91 6.29 -27.86
CA THR A 488 25.38 7.57 -27.32
C THR A 488 25.32 8.63 -28.43
N LEU A 489 24.93 9.86 -28.08
CA LEU A 489 24.75 10.93 -29.06
C LEU A 489 26.04 11.73 -29.28
N HIS A 490 26.03 12.52 -30.36
CA HIS A 490 27.03 13.53 -30.73
C HIS A 490 28.46 13.00 -30.97
N VAL A 491 28.60 11.73 -31.34
CA VAL A 491 29.86 11.16 -31.82
C VAL A 491 29.93 11.33 -33.34
N ASP A 492 30.60 12.38 -33.79
CA ASP A 492 30.94 12.59 -35.21
C ASP A 492 32.05 11.63 -35.65
N ARG A 493 33.13 11.60 -34.87
CA ARG A 493 34.19 10.60 -34.91
C ARG A 493 34.75 10.40 -33.50
N PRO A 494 35.23 9.19 -33.15
CA PRO A 494 35.89 8.97 -31.88
C PRO A 494 37.10 9.90 -31.69
N SER A 495 37.34 10.36 -30.47
CA SER A 495 38.45 11.27 -30.16
C SER A 495 39.81 10.68 -30.55
N SER A 496 40.60 11.45 -31.28
CA SER A 496 41.97 11.11 -31.69
C SER A 496 42.98 11.14 -30.54
N HIS A 497 42.58 11.66 -29.37
CA HIS A 497 43.37 11.65 -28.15
C HIS A 497 43.36 10.29 -27.42
N VAL A 498 42.59 9.33 -27.93
CA VAL A 498 42.50 7.96 -27.42
C VAL A 498 42.99 6.99 -28.50
N ASP A 499 43.88 6.08 -28.13
CA ASP A 499 44.26 4.96 -28.98
C ASP A 499 43.22 3.84 -28.85
N TRP A 500 42.14 3.93 -29.61
CA TRP A 500 41.07 2.93 -29.64
C TRP A 500 41.54 1.56 -30.15
N SER A 501 42.70 1.48 -30.80
CA SER A 501 43.26 0.21 -31.27
C SER A 501 43.99 -0.58 -30.17
N ALA A 502 44.27 0.06 -29.02
CA ALA A 502 45.00 -0.53 -27.90
C ALA A 502 44.22 -1.61 -27.12
N GLY A 503 42.91 -1.75 -27.35
CA GLY A 503 42.06 -2.72 -26.69
C GLY A 503 40.65 -2.77 -27.27
N ALA A 504 39.89 -3.81 -26.95
CA ALA A 504 38.56 -4.03 -27.53
C ALA A 504 37.48 -3.22 -26.78
N VAL A 505 37.43 -1.91 -27.01
CA VAL A 505 36.36 -1.00 -26.52
C VAL A 505 35.81 -0.23 -27.70
N GLU A 506 34.49 -0.23 -27.88
CA GLU A 506 33.79 0.44 -28.98
C GLU A 506 32.69 1.38 -28.47
N LEU A 507 32.61 2.57 -29.07
CA LEU A 507 31.53 3.52 -28.80
C LEU A 507 30.21 3.02 -29.38
N LEU A 508 29.12 3.14 -28.61
CA LEU A 508 27.76 2.85 -29.03
C LEU A 508 27.22 3.94 -29.98
N THR A 509 27.77 4.06 -31.18
CA THR A 509 27.32 5.03 -32.20
C THR A 509 25.96 4.68 -32.81
N GLU A 510 25.55 3.41 -32.69
CA GLU A 510 24.26 2.88 -33.11
C GLU A 510 23.65 2.01 -32.00
N ALA A 511 22.32 1.92 -31.96
CA ALA A 511 21.62 1.05 -31.01
C ALA A 511 21.84 -0.41 -31.41
N ARG A 512 22.05 -1.29 -30.43
CA ARG A 512 22.40 -2.70 -30.67
C ARG A 512 21.60 -3.63 -29.75
N GLY A 513 21.20 -4.79 -30.27
CA GLY A 513 20.71 -5.87 -29.42
C GLY A 513 21.79 -6.32 -28.44
N TRP A 514 21.40 -6.61 -27.20
CA TRP A 514 22.27 -7.13 -26.16
C TRP A 514 22.09 -8.64 -26.08
N PRO A 515 22.97 -9.44 -26.73
CA PRO A 515 22.73 -10.88 -26.90
C PRO A 515 22.83 -11.66 -25.59
N GLU A 516 22.03 -12.72 -25.47
CA GLU A 516 22.16 -13.71 -24.39
C GLU A 516 23.36 -14.61 -24.68
N CYS A 517 24.34 -14.62 -23.76
CA CYS A 517 25.62 -15.30 -23.97
C CYS A 517 25.81 -16.52 -23.04
N GLY A 518 24.72 -17.11 -22.52
CA GLY A 518 24.78 -18.19 -21.52
C GLY A 518 25.27 -17.75 -20.13
N ARG A 519 25.45 -16.45 -19.93
CA ARG A 519 25.71 -15.77 -18.65
C ARG A 519 24.82 -14.53 -18.54
N PRO A 520 24.51 -14.05 -17.32
CA PRO A 520 23.79 -12.80 -17.13
C PRO A 520 24.45 -11.63 -17.87
N ARG A 521 23.64 -10.77 -18.48
CA ARG A 521 24.08 -9.48 -19.02
C ARG A 521 24.57 -8.58 -17.89
N ARG A 522 25.69 -7.89 -18.09
CA ARG A 522 26.33 -7.07 -17.04
C ARG A 522 26.84 -5.74 -17.58
N ALA A 523 26.67 -4.68 -16.81
CA ALA A 523 27.22 -3.38 -17.13
C ALA A 523 27.93 -2.73 -15.93
N GLY A 524 29.01 -2.01 -16.23
CA GLY A 524 29.62 -1.07 -15.30
C GLY A 524 28.94 0.29 -15.38
N VAL A 525 28.80 0.99 -14.25
CA VAL A 525 28.34 2.38 -14.20
C VAL A 525 29.35 3.21 -13.43
N SER A 526 29.93 4.23 -14.06
CA SER A 526 30.97 5.10 -13.49
C SER A 526 30.45 6.49 -13.16
N SER A 527 30.90 7.05 -12.03
CA SER A 527 30.77 8.49 -11.78
C SER A 527 31.95 9.02 -10.97
N PHE A 528 32.55 10.10 -11.46
CA PHE A 528 33.78 10.68 -10.91
C PHE A 528 33.51 12.12 -10.45
N GLY A 529 33.66 12.38 -9.16
CA GLY A 529 33.41 13.69 -8.56
C GLY A 529 34.58 14.63 -8.81
N ILE A 530 34.28 15.92 -9.00
CA ILE A 530 35.31 16.97 -9.13
C ILE A 530 36.19 17.12 -7.87
N SER A 531 35.77 16.56 -6.73
CA SER A 531 36.57 16.47 -5.50
C SER A 531 37.53 15.28 -5.46
N GLY A 532 37.65 14.52 -6.56
CA GLY A 532 38.51 13.35 -6.69
C GLY A 532 37.88 12.03 -6.21
N THR A 533 36.67 12.05 -5.64
CA THR A 533 35.99 10.81 -5.24
C THR A 533 35.44 10.09 -6.47
N ASN A 534 35.86 8.84 -6.68
CA ASN A 534 35.40 8.00 -7.78
C ASN A 534 34.47 6.90 -7.27
N ALA A 535 33.43 6.59 -8.02
CA ALA A 535 32.55 5.45 -7.76
C ALA A 535 32.34 4.62 -9.03
N HIS A 536 32.34 3.29 -8.87
CA HIS A 536 32.00 2.35 -9.93
C HIS A 536 31.08 1.24 -9.39
N LEU A 537 29.97 0.98 -10.09
CA LEU A 537 29.02 -0.09 -9.78
C LEU A 537 29.03 -1.14 -10.88
N ILE A 538 28.82 -2.41 -10.52
CA ILE A 538 28.51 -3.48 -11.46
C ILE A 538 27.03 -3.85 -11.32
N VAL A 539 26.26 -3.62 -12.38
CA VAL A 539 24.84 -3.97 -12.48
C VAL A 539 24.71 -5.24 -13.32
N GLU A 540 23.90 -6.18 -12.84
CA GLU A 540 23.66 -7.48 -13.49
C GLU A 540 22.17 -7.67 -13.74
N GLU A 541 21.85 -8.35 -14.83
CA GLU A 541 20.52 -8.86 -15.15
C GLU A 541 19.90 -9.59 -13.96
N ALA A 542 18.61 -9.36 -13.72
CA ALA A 542 17.88 -10.12 -12.71
C ALA A 542 17.98 -11.63 -13.03
N PRO A 543 18.12 -12.51 -12.02
CA PRO A 543 18.06 -13.95 -12.26
C PRO A 543 16.80 -14.26 -13.07
N ALA A 544 16.91 -15.09 -14.11
CA ALA A 544 15.76 -15.59 -14.82
C ALA A 544 14.81 -16.17 -13.77
N ASP A 545 13.63 -15.56 -13.62
CA ASP A 545 12.60 -16.07 -12.74
C ASP A 545 12.36 -17.50 -13.21
N GLY A 546 12.85 -18.48 -12.46
CA GLY A 546 12.61 -19.90 -12.72
C GLY A 546 11.13 -20.13 -12.52
N GLY A 547 10.32 -19.76 -13.52
CA GLY A 547 8.89 -19.57 -13.38
C GLY A 547 8.52 -18.87 -12.07
N ALA A 548 8.60 -17.55 -12.02
CA ALA A 548 7.61 -16.81 -11.21
C ALA A 548 6.20 -16.95 -11.85
N GLY A 549 5.80 -18.18 -12.20
CA GLY A 549 4.43 -18.57 -12.10
C GLY A 549 4.15 -18.62 -10.62
N ALA A 550 3.40 -17.63 -10.12
CA ALA A 550 2.67 -17.69 -8.86
C ALA A 550 3.47 -18.33 -7.70
N VAL A 551 4.37 -17.58 -7.06
CA VAL A 551 4.88 -18.02 -5.76
C VAL A 551 3.75 -17.85 -4.73
N GLY A 552 3.10 -18.96 -4.38
CA GLY A 552 2.63 -19.20 -3.00
C GLY A 552 1.17 -18.90 -2.64
N GLY A 553 0.31 -18.52 -3.59
CA GLY A 553 -1.14 -18.61 -3.42
C GLY A 553 -1.66 -19.68 -4.36
N GLY A 554 -2.64 -20.50 -3.96
CA GLY A 554 -3.37 -21.36 -4.90
C GLY A 554 -3.86 -20.54 -6.12
N PRO A 555 -4.24 -21.20 -7.23
CA PRO A 555 -4.68 -20.49 -8.44
C PRO A 555 -5.63 -19.38 -8.03
N VAL A 556 -5.33 -18.14 -8.45
CA VAL A 556 -6.30 -17.04 -8.37
C VAL A 556 -7.57 -17.63 -8.92
N VAL A 557 -8.56 -17.84 -8.05
CA VAL A 557 -9.82 -18.44 -8.46
C VAL A 557 -10.49 -17.35 -9.29
N VAL A 558 -10.20 -17.35 -10.58
CA VAL A 558 -10.91 -16.55 -11.56
C VAL A 558 -12.31 -17.16 -11.56
N THR A 559 -13.17 -16.56 -10.76
CA THR A 559 -14.60 -16.79 -10.85
C THR A 559 -15.05 -16.18 -12.17
N ASP A 560 -15.83 -16.91 -12.97
CA ASP A 560 -16.24 -16.57 -14.34
C ASP A 560 -17.22 -15.36 -14.41
N GLY A 561 -16.94 -14.26 -13.70
CA GLY A 561 -17.94 -13.22 -13.45
C GLY A 561 -17.36 -11.83 -13.41
N THR A 562 -16.90 -11.36 -12.26
CA THR A 562 -16.68 -9.93 -12.03
C THR A 562 -15.43 -9.69 -11.19
N LEU A 563 -14.54 -8.81 -11.64
CA LEU A 563 -13.32 -8.44 -10.91
C LEU A 563 -13.49 -7.04 -10.27
N PRO A 564 -13.01 -6.84 -9.02
CA PRO A 564 -12.98 -5.52 -8.41
C PRO A 564 -11.65 -4.82 -8.69
N TRP A 565 -11.70 -3.58 -9.20
CA TRP A 565 -10.54 -2.69 -9.30
C TRP A 565 -10.70 -1.52 -8.32
N PRO A 566 -10.05 -1.57 -7.14
CA PRO A 566 -10.06 -0.46 -6.21
C PRO A 566 -9.12 0.66 -6.68
N LEU A 567 -9.60 1.89 -6.63
CA LEU A 567 -8.78 3.10 -6.79
C LEU A 567 -9.03 3.99 -5.58
N SER A 568 -7.99 4.70 -5.15
CA SER A 568 -8.14 5.70 -4.11
C SER A 568 -7.21 6.90 -4.30
N ALA A 569 -7.60 8.04 -3.75
CA ALA A 569 -6.77 9.24 -3.70
C ALA A 569 -7.15 10.13 -2.52
N LYS A 570 -6.29 11.11 -2.21
CA LYS A 570 -6.54 12.09 -1.12
C LYS A 570 -7.48 13.21 -1.52
N THR A 571 -7.77 13.37 -2.80
CA THR A 571 -8.74 14.36 -3.30
C THR A 571 -9.58 13.77 -4.44
N PRO A 572 -10.77 14.32 -4.73
CA PRO A 572 -11.56 13.90 -5.88
C PRO A 572 -10.83 14.13 -7.21
N GLY A 573 -10.06 15.22 -7.33
CA GLY A 573 -9.26 15.51 -8.53
C GLY A 573 -8.20 14.43 -8.78
N ALA A 574 -7.43 14.08 -7.74
CA ALA A 574 -6.40 13.04 -7.84
C ALA A 574 -6.98 11.65 -8.15
N LEU A 575 -8.21 11.33 -7.70
CA LEU A 575 -8.87 10.08 -8.05
C LEU A 575 -9.18 10.00 -9.56
N ARG A 576 -9.62 11.13 -10.15
CA ARG A 576 -9.86 11.24 -11.59
C ARG A 576 -8.55 11.12 -12.39
N ASP A 577 -7.50 11.78 -11.92
CA ASP A 577 -6.19 11.71 -12.56
C ASP A 577 -5.59 10.31 -12.47
N GLN A 578 -5.79 9.60 -11.36
CA GLN A 578 -5.39 8.21 -11.23
C GLN A 578 -6.14 7.30 -12.20
N ALA A 579 -7.44 7.53 -12.42
CA ALA A 579 -8.22 6.80 -13.42
C ALA A 579 -7.67 7.03 -14.85
N ARG A 580 -7.32 8.28 -15.18
CA ARG A 580 -6.71 8.63 -16.47
C ARG A 580 -5.34 7.98 -16.65
N ARG A 581 -4.47 8.04 -15.64
CA ARG A 581 -3.15 7.40 -15.67
C ARG A 581 -3.24 5.89 -15.86
N LEU A 582 -4.21 5.24 -15.20
CA LEU A 582 -4.43 3.80 -15.36
C LEU A 582 -4.95 3.48 -16.78
N LEU A 583 -5.83 4.29 -17.34
CA LEU A 583 -6.28 4.14 -18.72
C LEU A 583 -5.11 4.25 -19.70
N ASP A 584 -4.28 5.30 -19.58
CA ASP A 584 -3.11 5.51 -20.43
C ASP A 584 -2.08 4.38 -20.30
N HIS A 585 -1.97 3.78 -19.10
CA HIS A 585 -1.12 2.63 -18.86
C HIS A 585 -1.63 1.39 -19.61
N LEU A 586 -2.93 1.13 -19.57
CA LEU A 586 -3.56 0.01 -20.27
C LEU A 586 -3.55 0.19 -21.79
N ASP A 587 -3.63 1.43 -22.29
CA ASP A 587 -3.46 1.73 -23.71
C ASP A 587 -2.04 1.42 -24.21
N ARG A 588 -1.03 1.72 -23.39
CA ARG A 588 0.37 1.39 -23.68
C ARG A 588 0.71 -0.08 -23.50
N ASN A 589 -0.08 -0.82 -22.70
CA ASN A 589 0.15 -2.21 -22.36
C ASN A 589 -1.11 -3.05 -22.62
N PRO A 590 -1.51 -3.26 -23.88
CA PRO A 590 -2.76 -3.95 -24.22
C PRO A 590 -2.79 -5.42 -23.77
N GLY A 591 -1.63 -6.02 -23.47
CA GLY A 591 -1.50 -7.38 -22.94
C GLY A 591 -1.66 -7.51 -21.41
N ALA A 592 -1.88 -6.42 -20.67
CA ALA A 592 -2.05 -6.48 -19.21
C ALA A 592 -3.35 -7.23 -18.83
N GLY A 593 -3.22 -8.27 -18.00
CA GLY A 593 -4.36 -9.08 -17.55
C GLY A 593 -5.26 -8.31 -16.58
N ALA A 594 -6.58 -8.47 -16.72
CA ALA A 594 -7.52 -7.75 -15.87
C ALA A 594 -7.46 -8.18 -14.39
N ALA A 595 -7.21 -9.46 -14.13
CA ALA A 595 -7.05 -10.00 -12.77
C ALA A 595 -5.73 -9.52 -12.14
N GLU A 596 -4.64 -9.52 -12.90
CA GLU A 596 -3.33 -9.02 -12.46
C GLU A 596 -3.38 -7.53 -12.11
N THR A 597 -4.10 -6.75 -12.92
CA THR A 597 -4.33 -5.32 -12.67
C THR A 597 -5.13 -5.10 -11.39
N GLY A 598 -6.25 -5.83 -11.21
CA GLY A 598 -7.06 -5.75 -9.99
C GLY A 598 -6.27 -6.15 -8.74
N HIS A 599 -5.45 -7.20 -8.84
CA HIS A 599 -4.58 -7.63 -7.75
C HIS A 599 -3.52 -6.57 -7.41
N ALA A 600 -2.85 -5.99 -8.40
CA ALA A 600 -1.85 -4.94 -8.18
C ALA A 600 -2.46 -3.69 -7.52
N LEU A 601 -3.69 -3.32 -7.91
CA LEU A 601 -4.42 -2.21 -7.31
C LEU A 601 -4.83 -2.49 -5.86
N ALA A 602 -5.21 -3.73 -5.53
CA ALA A 602 -5.69 -4.10 -4.21
C ALA A 602 -4.56 -4.37 -3.20
N ALA A 603 -3.47 -5.01 -3.65
CA ALA A 603 -2.40 -5.49 -2.76
C ALA A 603 -1.21 -4.51 -2.65
N GLY A 604 -0.95 -3.71 -3.68
CA GLY A 604 0.28 -2.92 -3.79
C GLY A 604 0.10 -1.40 -3.69
N ARG A 605 -1.04 -0.90 -3.20
CA ARG A 605 -1.37 0.54 -3.14
C ARG A 605 -1.93 0.93 -1.78
N SER A 606 -1.57 2.13 -1.33
CA SER A 606 -2.21 2.74 -0.16
C SER A 606 -3.70 3.00 -0.43
N VAL A 607 -4.50 2.91 0.64
CA VAL A 607 -5.94 3.21 0.59
C VAL A 607 -6.22 4.58 1.21
N PHE A 608 -6.70 5.52 0.40
CA PHE A 608 -7.05 6.89 0.79
C PHE A 608 -8.56 7.10 0.92
N ASP A 609 -8.97 8.30 1.33
CA ASP A 609 -10.36 8.60 1.71
C ASP A 609 -11.34 8.66 0.53
N HIS A 610 -10.91 9.19 -0.62
CA HIS A 610 -11.74 9.19 -1.84
C HIS A 610 -11.49 7.91 -2.61
N ARG A 611 -12.52 7.09 -2.76
CA ARG A 611 -12.41 5.74 -3.31
C ARG A 611 -13.35 5.53 -4.48
N ALA A 612 -12.91 4.71 -5.42
CA ALA A 612 -13.75 4.10 -6.44
C ALA A 612 -13.49 2.59 -6.47
N VAL A 613 -14.53 1.79 -6.66
CA VAL A 613 -14.39 0.36 -6.97
C VAL A 613 -15.06 0.13 -8.31
N LEU A 614 -14.26 -0.27 -9.30
CA LEU A 614 -14.77 -0.63 -10.62
C LEU A 614 -15.08 -2.13 -10.65
N THR A 615 -16.20 -2.51 -11.23
CA THR A 615 -16.63 -3.90 -11.34
C THR A 615 -17.03 -4.23 -12.77
N ALA A 616 -16.28 -5.15 -13.38
CA ALA A 616 -16.53 -5.60 -14.74
C ALA A 616 -16.07 -7.04 -14.96
N THR A 617 -16.59 -7.66 -16.00
CA THR A 617 -16.29 -9.04 -16.41
C THR A 617 -15.16 -9.12 -17.43
N GLY A 618 -14.79 -8.00 -18.05
CA GLY A 618 -13.78 -7.93 -19.10
C GLY A 618 -13.19 -6.54 -19.30
N PRO A 619 -12.11 -6.42 -20.10
CA PRO A 619 -11.31 -5.21 -20.25
C PRO A 619 -12.10 -3.97 -20.69
N ASP A 620 -13.09 -4.15 -21.59
CA ASP A 620 -13.89 -3.04 -22.13
C ASP A 620 -14.74 -2.35 -21.06
N GLY A 621 -15.32 -3.14 -20.14
CA GLY A 621 -16.08 -2.62 -19.00
C GLY A 621 -15.21 -1.78 -18.08
N PHE A 622 -13.98 -2.24 -17.79
CA PHE A 622 -13.01 -1.47 -17.00
C PHE A 622 -12.58 -0.18 -17.69
N ARG A 623 -12.26 -0.23 -18.98
CA ARG A 623 -11.87 0.95 -19.76
C ARG A 623 -12.99 1.98 -19.81
N SER A 624 -14.24 1.54 -20.01
CA SER A 624 -15.40 2.42 -19.98
C SER A 624 -15.60 3.05 -18.59
N ALA A 625 -15.45 2.27 -17.52
CA ALA A 625 -15.59 2.74 -16.15
C ALA A 625 -14.47 3.73 -15.77
N LEU A 626 -13.23 3.50 -16.23
CA LEU A 626 -12.11 4.41 -16.03
C LEU A 626 -12.31 5.75 -16.76
N ARG A 627 -12.80 5.75 -18.00
CA ARG A 627 -13.14 6.99 -18.73
C ARG A 627 -14.20 7.79 -17.98
N ALA A 628 -15.31 7.14 -17.62
CA ALA A 628 -16.37 7.79 -16.85
C ALA A 628 -15.85 8.36 -15.52
N LEU A 629 -15.04 7.59 -14.78
CA LEU A 629 -14.42 8.08 -13.55
C LEU A 629 -13.49 9.26 -13.80
N ALA A 630 -12.64 9.22 -14.83
CA ALA A 630 -11.73 10.30 -15.18
C ALA A 630 -12.45 11.60 -15.56
N ASP A 631 -13.61 11.49 -16.20
CA ASP A 631 -14.45 12.63 -16.61
C ASP A 631 -15.37 13.11 -15.46
N GLY A 632 -15.53 12.31 -14.41
CA GLY A 632 -16.43 12.61 -13.28
C GLY A 632 -17.90 12.25 -13.53
N GLU A 633 -18.14 11.36 -14.49
CA GLU A 633 -19.47 10.89 -14.90
C GLU A 633 -19.86 9.59 -14.17
N PRO A 634 -21.17 9.35 -13.92
CA PRO A 634 -21.64 8.11 -13.32
C PRO A 634 -21.45 6.91 -14.26
N SER A 635 -21.21 5.73 -13.70
CA SER A 635 -21.11 4.47 -14.45
C SER A 635 -21.76 3.33 -13.67
N PRO A 636 -22.51 2.42 -14.33
CA PRO A 636 -23.04 1.22 -13.66
C PRO A 636 -21.93 0.26 -13.21
N HIS A 637 -20.71 0.44 -13.73
CA HIS A 637 -19.53 -0.35 -13.40
C HIS A 637 -18.63 0.33 -12.37
N ALA A 638 -19.01 1.47 -11.79
CA ALA A 638 -18.20 2.19 -10.83
C ALA A 638 -19.04 2.62 -9.62
N VAL A 639 -18.58 2.26 -8.42
CA VAL A 639 -19.09 2.82 -7.17
C VAL A 639 -18.05 3.77 -6.61
N THR A 640 -18.41 5.04 -6.43
CA THR A 640 -17.55 6.05 -5.82
C THR A 640 -18.06 6.44 -4.45
N GLY A 641 -17.15 6.81 -3.55
CA GLY A 641 -17.51 7.25 -2.21
C GLY A 641 -16.34 7.89 -1.48
N THR A 642 -16.66 8.59 -0.40
CA THR A 642 -15.67 9.08 0.56
C THR A 642 -15.87 8.32 1.85
N ALA A 643 -14.84 7.62 2.31
CA ALA A 643 -14.86 6.88 3.56
C ALA A 643 -13.71 7.37 4.45
N PRO A 644 -13.95 7.68 5.73
CA PRO A 644 -12.84 7.90 6.65
C PRO A 644 -11.99 6.63 6.75
N ALA A 645 -10.70 6.78 7.08
CA ALA A 645 -9.76 5.68 7.28
C ALA A 645 -10.27 4.58 8.25
N ARG A 646 -11.25 4.88 9.11
CA ARG A 646 -11.96 3.89 9.93
C ARG A 646 -13.47 3.97 9.72
N THR A 647 -14.05 2.86 9.27
CA THR A 647 -15.48 2.59 9.43
C THR A 647 -15.79 2.34 10.90
N GLY A 648 -17.05 2.55 11.32
CA GLY A 648 -17.49 2.11 12.65
C GLY A 648 -17.35 0.60 12.84
N GLY A 649 -17.78 0.09 13.99
CA GLY A 649 -17.77 -1.36 14.22
C GLY A 649 -18.64 -2.12 13.23
N THR A 650 -18.22 -3.33 12.86
CA THR A 650 -18.94 -4.21 11.92
C THR A 650 -19.93 -5.08 12.66
N VAL A 651 -21.19 -5.17 12.18
CA VAL A 651 -22.20 -6.07 12.76
C VAL A 651 -22.62 -7.09 11.72
N PHE A 652 -22.52 -8.38 12.04
CA PHE A 652 -23.13 -9.43 11.22
C PHE A 652 -24.56 -9.68 11.69
N VAL A 653 -25.50 -9.59 10.75
CA VAL A 653 -26.94 -9.77 10.98
C VAL A 653 -27.38 -11.07 10.32
N PHE A 654 -27.86 -12.01 11.13
CA PHE A 654 -28.26 -13.34 10.70
C PHE A 654 -29.80 -13.42 10.64
N PRO A 655 -30.43 -13.37 9.46
CA PRO A 655 -31.88 -13.37 9.37
C PRO A 655 -32.51 -14.73 9.75
N GLY A 656 -33.81 -14.70 10.05
CA GLY A 656 -34.62 -15.91 10.24
C GLY A 656 -35.02 -16.58 8.92
N GLN A 657 -36.05 -17.40 8.97
CA GLN A 657 -36.64 -18.03 7.78
C GLN A 657 -37.34 -16.99 6.88
N GLY A 658 -37.24 -17.18 5.56
CA GLY A 658 -37.86 -16.31 4.55
C GLY A 658 -36.89 -15.76 3.50
N SER A 659 -35.59 -15.96 3.69
CA SER A 659 -34.52 -15.56 2.76
C SER A 659 -34.12 -16.67 1.78
N GLN A 660 -34.66 -17.89 1.93
CA GLN A 660 -34.28 -19.03 1.10
C GLN A 660 -34.81 -18.89 -0.33
N TRP A 661 -34.05 -19.42 -1.30
CA TRP A 661 -34.44 -19.55 -2.69
C TRP A 661 -33.72 -20.76 -3.31
N ALA A 662 -34.32 -21.36 -4.34
CA ALA A 662 -33.77 -22.55 -4.99
C ALA A 662 -32.45 -22.22 -5.71
N GLY A 663 -31.38 -22.94 -5.39
CA GLY A 663 -30.04 -22.69 -5.93
C GLY A 663 -29.18 -21.73 -5.10
N MET A 664 -29.64 -21.30 -3.91
CA MET A 664 -28.84 -20.44 -3.04
C MET A 664 -27.48 -21.07 -2.71
N GLY A 665 -26.40 -20.28 -2.87
CA GLY A 665 -25.03 -20.72 -2.58
C GLY A 665 -24.39 -21.65 -3.63
N VAL A 666 -25.12 -22.12 -4.65
CA VAL A 666 -24.58 -23.08 -5.64
C VAL A 666 -23.43 -22.52 -6.45
N GLU A 667 -23.53 -21.25 -6.87
CA GLU A 667 -22.43 -20.59 -7.57
C GLU A 667 -21.20 -20.47 -6.66
N LEU A 668 -21.37 -20.05 -5.40
CA LEU A 668 -20.28 -19.90 -4.43
C LEU A 668 -19.61 -21.24 -4.08
N MET A 669 -20.35 -22.35 -4.09
CA MET A 669 -19.74 -23.68 -3.95
C MET A 669 -18.73 -23.97 -5.07
N ARG A 670 -18.99 -23.47 -6.28
CA ARG A 670 -18.12 -23.67 -7.44
C ARG A 670 -16.96 -22.68 -7.45
N THR A 671 -17.20 -21.46 -7.01
CA THR A 671 -16.27 -20.32 -7.19
C THR A 671 -15.47 -19.95 -5.93
N SER A 672 -15.83 -20.47 -4.76
CA SER A 672 -15.13 -20.18 -3.50
C SER A 672 -14.80 -21.47 -2.73
N PRO A 673 -13.53 -21.90 -2.71
CA PRO A 673 -13.10 -23.07 -1.94
C PRO A 673 -13.37 -22.92 -0.43
N VAL A 674 -13.34 -21.69 0.10
CA VAL A 674 -13.62 -21.42 1.52
C VAL A 674 -15.10 -21.66 1.82
N PHE A 675 -15.99 -21.11 0.98
CA PHE A 675 -17.43 -21.33 1.12
C PHE A 675 -17.78 -22.81 0.96
N ALA A 676 -17.23 -23.47 -0.07
CA ALA A 676 -17.49 -24.88 -0.34
C ALA A 676 -17.06 -25.80 0.82
N ARG A 677 -15.88 -25.58 1.40
CA ARG A 677 -15.40 -26.35 2.57
C ARG A 677 -16.30 -26.14 3.77
N CYS A 678 -16.59 -24.89 4.13
CA CYS A 678 -17.45 -24.59 5.28
C CYS A 678 -18.85 -25.20 5.12
N LEU A 679 -19.40 -25.17 3.90
CA LEU A 679 -20.71 -25.73 3.63
C LEU A 679 -20.71 -27.27 3.72
N ALA A 680 -19.63 -27.92 3.28
CA ALA A 680 -19.45 -29.36 3.44
C ALA A 680 -19.32 -29.76 4.92
N ASP A 681 -18.57 -28.98 5.72
CA ASP A 681 -18.45 -29.20 7.17
C ASP A 681 -19.81 -29.04 7.87
N CYS A 682 -20.60 -28.02 7.50
CA CYS A 682 -21.98 -27.88 7.95
C CYS A 682 -22.85 -29.08 7.56
N GLY A 683 -22.71 -29.59 6.33
CA GLY A 683 -23.42 -30.78 5.86
C GLY A 683 -23.09 -32.02 6.71
N ALA A 684 -21.81 -32.29 6.95
CA ALA A 684 -21.36 -33.39 7.79
C ALA A 684 -21.84 -33.25 9.25
N ALA A 685 -21.90 -32.03 9.79
CA ALA A 685 -22.43 -31.78 11.12
C ALA A 685 -23.96 -31.99 11.22
N LEU A 686 -24.70 -31.83 10.12
CA LEU A 686 -26.15 -32.03 10.04
C LEU A 686 -26.54 -33.50 9.83
N GLU A 687 -25.72 -34.27 9.12
CA GLU A 687 -25.97 -35.66 8.73
C GLU A 687 -26.49 -36.56 9.89
N PRO A 688 -25.99 -36.48 11.13
CA PRO A 688 -26.51 -37.32 12.23
C PRO A 688 -27.96 -37.01 12.64
N TYR A 689 -28.50 -35.85 12.24
CA TYR A 689 -29.80 -35.35 12.66
C TYR A 689 -30.81 -35.25 11.51
N THR A 690 -30.32 -35.26 10.27
CA THR A 690 -31.11 -35.16 9.04
C THR A 690 -31.15 -36.48 8.28
N GLY A 691 -32.18 -36.69 7.46
CA GLY A 691 -32.32 -37.88 6.60
C GLY A 691 -31.97 -37.59 5.13
N TRP A 692 -31.25 -36.50 4.87
CA TRP A 692 -31.02 -35.94 3.54
C TRP A 692 -29.65 -35.27 3.46
N ASP A 693 -29.09 -35.18 2.25
CA ASP A 693 -27.82 -34.50 1.96
C ASP A 693 -28.04 -33.00 1.66
N LEU A 694 -27.27 -32.14 2.33
CA LEU A 694 -27.39 -30.70 2.21
C LEU A 694 -27.06 -30.19 0.81
N LEU A 695 -26.03 -30.75 0.17
CA LEU A 695 -25.57 -30.28 -1.13
C LEU A 695 -26.58 -30.66 -2.22
N ASP A 696 -27.21 -31.83 -2.10
CA ASP A 696 -28.28 -32.28 -2.99
C ASP A 696 -29.53 -31.40 -2.87
N VAL A 697 -29.90 -30.99 -1.65
CA VAL A 697 -30.99 -30.02 -1.41
C VAL A 697 -30.70 -28.69 -2.09
N LEU A 698 -29.50 -28.12 -1.90
CA LEU A 698 -29.15 -26.82 -2.48
C LEU A 698 -29.05 -26.86 -4.01
N ARG A 699 -28.58 -27.98 -4.58
CA ARG A 699 -28.52 -28.21 -6.03
C ARG A 699 -29.88 -28.55 -6.66
N GLY A 700 -30.88 -28.88 -5.85
CA GLY A 700 -32.18 -29.33 -6.35
C GLY A 700 -32.10 -30.68 -7.08
N VAL A 701 -31.25 -31.60 -6.60
CA VAL A 701 -31.13 -32.93 -7.19
C VAL A 701 -32.46 -33.67 -7.10
N PRO A 702 -32.94 -34.33 -8.18
CA PRO A 702 -34.17 -35.11 -8.13
C PRO A 702 -34.16 -36.13 -6.98
N GLY A 703 -35.17 -36.06 -6.11
CA GLY A 703 -35.29 -36.91 -4.91
C GLY A 703 -34.84 -36.25 -3.61
N ALA A 704 -34.12 -35.12 -3.66
CA ALA A 704 -33.86 -34.30 -2.49
C ALA A 704 -35.13 -33.57 -2.02
N PRO A 705 -35.32 -33.34 -0.71
CA PRO A 705 -36.47 -32.62 -0.21
C PRO A 705 -36.42 -31.13 -0.60
N GLY A 706 -37.61 -30.53 -0.76
CA GLY A 706 -37.75 -29.13 -1.16
C GLY A 706 -37.49 -28.12 -0.03
N LEU A 707 -37.19 -26.88 -0.43
CA LEU A 707 -37.05 -25.71 0.45
C LEU A 707 -38.43 -25.09 0.84
N ASP A 708 -39.44 -25.94 0.97
CA ASP A 708 -40.79 -25.62 1.46
C ASP A 708 -41.06 -26.22 2.85
N ARG A 709 -40.28 -27.23 3.26
CA ARG A 709 -40.36 -27.87 4.57
C ARG A 709 -39.45 -27.19 5.61
N VAL A 710 -39.99 -26.88 6.79
CA VAL A 710 -39.25 -26.20 7.86
C VAL A 710 -38.01 -26.96 8.33
N ASP A 711 -38.11 -28.29 8.42
CA ASP A 711 -37.04 -29.21 8.83
C ASP A 711 -35.91 -29.36 7.78
N VAL A 712 -36.08 -28.73 6.62
CA VAL A 712 -35.08 -28.63 5.54
C VAL A 712 -34.58 -27.19 5.42
N VAL A 713 -35.51 -26.22 5.42
CA VAL A 713 -35.21 -24.79 5.22
C VAL A 713 -34.33 -24.23 6.33
N GLN A 714 -34.61 -24.49 7.61
CA GLN A 714 -33.82 -23.90 8.69
C GLN A 714 -32.38 -24.42 8.71
N PRO A 715 -32.13 -25.75 8.65
CA PRO A 715 -30.76 -26.25 8.57
C PRO A 715 -29.99 -25.78 7.32
N ALA A 716 -30.65 -25.73 6.15
CA ALA A 716 -30.03 -25.25 4.93
C ALA A 716 -29.66 -23.76 5.00
N LEU A 717 -30.56 -22.91 5.52
CA LEU A 717 -30.27 -21.49 5.74
C LEU A 717 -29.14 -21.28 6.75
N TRP A 718 -29.12 -22.04 7.85
CA TRP A 718 -28.04 -21.97 8.83
C TRP A 718 -26.69 -22.27 8.20
N ALA A 719 -26.60 -23.37 7.42
CA ALA A 719 -25.36 -23.75 6.76
C ALA A 719 -24.87 -22.67 5.76
N VAL A 720 -25.78 -22.08 4.98
CA VAL A 720 -25.46 -20.98 4.06
C VAL A 720 -25.01 -19.73 4.83
N MET A 721 -25.71 -19.34 5.89
CA MET A 721 -25.35 -18.17 6.70
C MET A 721 -23.97 -18.30 7.35
N VAL A 722 -23.69 -19.47 7.95
CA VAL A 722 -22.37 -19.77 8.54
C VAL A 722 -21.28 -19.73 7.47
N SER A 723 -21.52 -20.35 6.31
CA SER A 723 -20.56 -20.38 5.20
C SER A 723 -20.29 -18.98 4.61
N LEU A 724 -21.31 -18.12 4.52
CA LEU A 724 -21.15 -16.72 4.12
C LEU A 724 -20.34 -15.93 5.15
N ALA A 725 -20.62 -16.12 6.45
CA ALA A 725 -19.87 -15.44 7.50
C ALA A 725 -18.38 -15.83 7.48
N ARG A 726 -18.07 -17.12 7.31
CA ARG A 726 -16.67 -17.60 7.17
C ARG A 726 -15.99 -17.06 5.90
N LEU A 727 -16.73 -16.89 4.81
CA LEU A 727 -16.20 -16.27 3.60
C LEU A 727 -15.86 -14.79 3.84
N TRP A 728 -16.71 -14.04 4.54
CA TRP A 728 -16.42 -12.65 4.91
C TRP A 728 -15.21 -12.53 5.83
N GLU A 729 -15.09 -13.40 6.84
CA GLU A 729 -13.94 -13.45 7.74
C GLU A 729 -12.64 -13.75 6.97
N HIS A 730 -12.69 -14.68 6.01
CA HIS A 730 -11.55 -14.99 5.14
C HIS A 730 -11.10 -13.79 4.30
N LEU A 731 -12.03 -12.92 3.90
CA LEU A 731 -11.76 -11.68 3.19
C LEU A 731 -11.34 -10.52 4.13
N GLY A 732 -11.16 -10.78 5.42
CA GLY A 732 -10.72 -9.81 6.43
C GLY A 732 -11.84 -9.00 7.08
N VAL A 733 -13.11 -9.28 6.79
CA VAL A 733 -14.25 -8.64 7.44
C VAL A 733 -14.67 -9.48 8.65
N VAL A 734 -14.29 -9.03 9.85
CA VAL A 734 -14.59 -9.72 11.11
C VAL A 734 -15.64 -8.91 11.90
N PRO A 735 -16.69 -9.55 12.46
CA PRO A 735 -17.71 -8.83 13.20
C PRO A 735 -17.21 -8.35 14.56
N ASP A 736 -17.51 -7.09 14.89
CA ASP A 736 -17.40 -6.53 16.24
C ASP A 736 -18.57 -6.96 17.14
N ALA A 737 -19.70 -7.28 16.52
CA ALA A 737 -20.91 -7.78 17.14
C ALA A 737 -21.71 -8.65 16.17
N VAL A 738 -22.54 -9.53 16.73
CA VAL A 738 -23.50 -10.33 15.96
C VAL A 738 -24.90 -10.16 16.54
N VAL A 739 -25.89 -10.24 15.67
CA VAL A 739 -27.31 -10.30 16.02
C VAL A 739 -28.00 -11.30 15.10
N GLY A 740 -28.87 -12.12 15.65
CA GLY A 740 -29.66 -13.07 14.88
C GLY A 740 -31.15 -12.85 15.08
N HIS A 741 -31.95 -13.06 14.04
CA HIS A 741 -33.40 -12.98 14.10
C HIS A 741 -33.98 -14.39 14.23
N SER A 742 -34.65 -14.67 15.35
CA SER A 742 -35.23 -16.00 15.64
C SER A 742 -34.15 -17.11 15.53
N GLN A 743 -34.34 -18.11 14.67
CA GLN A 743 -33.38 -19.19 14.42
C GLN A 743 -32.02 -18.69 13.90
N GLY A 744 -31.97 -17.50 13.29
CA GLY A 744 -30.71 -16.87 12.87
C GLY A 744 -29.74 -16.64 14.03
N GLU A 745 -30.22 -16.58 15.28
CA GLU A 745 -29.36 -16.56 16.47
C GLU A 745 -28.47 -17.79 16.59
N ILE A 746 -28.86 -18.94 16.04
CA ILE A 746 -28.05 -20.16 16.08
C ILE A 746 -26.78 -19.97 15.23
N ALA A 747 -26.90 -19.34 14.06
CA ALA A 747 -25.75 -18.98 13.23
C ALA A 747 -24.91 -17.89 13.91
N ALA A 748 -25.55 -16.85 14.45
CA ALA A 748 -24.86 -15.80 15.20
C ALA A 748 -24.06 -16.36 16.39
N ALA A 749 -24.64 -17.29 17.16
CA ALA A 749 -24.02 -17.89 18.33
C ALA A 749 -22.83 -18.76 17.95
N HIS A 750 -22.90 -19.47 16.82
CA HIS A 750 -21.74 -20.20 16.27
C HIS A 750 -20.62 -19.24 15.86
N ILE A 751 -20.92 -18.17 15.13
CA ILE A 751 -19.92 -17.19 14.68
C ILE A 751 -19.31 -16.42 15.86
N ALA A 752 -20.07 -16.16 16.92
CA ALA A 752 -19.55 -15.58 18.16
C ALA A 752 -18.76 -16.56 19.04
N GLY A 753 -18.62 -17.83 18.65
CA GLY A 753 -17.88 -18.85 19.42
C GLY A 753 -18.66 -19.47 20.58
N VAL A 754 -19.92 -19.06 20.79
CA VAL A 754 -20.79 -19.61 21.84
C VAL A 754 -21.11 -21.08 21.59
N LEU A 755 -21.34 -21.46 20.33
CA LEU A 755 -21.68 -22.82 19.94
C LEU A 755 -20.60 -23.45 19.05
N THR A 756 -20.29 -24.71 19.32
CA THR A 756 -19.57 -25.55 18.36
C THR A 756 -20.40 -25.76 17.10
N LEU A 757 -19.75 -26.17 16.00
CA LEU A 757 -20.46 -26.46 14.75
C LEU A 757 -21.50 -27.58 14.97
N GLU A 758 -21.13 -28.60 15.74
CA GLU A 758 -21.94 -29.77 16.05
C GLU A 758 -23.14 -29.43 16.94
N ASP A 759 -22.95 -28.58 17.96
CA ASP A 759 -24.06 -28.13 18.80
C ASP A 759 -25.02 -27.22 18.04
N ALA A 760 -24.51 -26.31 17.20
CA ALA A 760 -25.34 -25.47 16.35
C ALA A 760 -26.14 -26.31 15.33
N ALA A 761 -25.51 -27.29 14.68
CA ALA A 761 -26.16 -28.24 13.79
C ALA A 761 -27.25 -29.05 14.51
N ARG A 762 -26.96 -29.55 15.72
CA ARG A 762 -27.92 -30.23 16.58
C ARG A 762 -29.13 -29.35 16.88
N ILE A 763 -28.91 -28.10 17.31
CA ILE A 763 -29.99 -27.18 17.65
C ILE A 763 -30.88 -26.92 16.43
N VAL A 764 -30.29 -26.53 15.29
CA VAL A 764 -31.10 -26.17 14.12
C VAL A 764 -31.85 -27.36 13.53
N ALA A 765 -31.23 -28.54 13.47
CA ALA A 765 -31.87 -29.75 12.93
C ALA A 765 -32.98 -30.28 13.85
N LEU A 766 -32.71 -30.41 15.16
CA LEU A 766 -33.69 -30.98 16.09
C LEU A 766 -34.84 -30.02 16.38
N ARG A 767 -34.56 -28.70 16.46
CA ARG A 767 -35.61 -27.67 16.59
C ARG A 767 -36.56 -27.68 15.39
N SER A 768 -35.99 -27.67 14.19
CA SER A 768 -36.81 -27.61 12.97
C SER A 768 -37.60 -28.89 12.73
N ARG A 769 -37.06 -30.06 13.11
CA ARG A 769 -37.79 -31.33 13.14
C ARG A 769 -38.96 -31.32 14.13
N ALA A 770 -38.76 -30.79 15.34
CA ALA A 770 -39.85 -30.66 16.32
C ALA A 770 -40.96 -29.72 15.80
N LEU A 771 -40.58 -28.62 15.13
CA LEU A 771 -41.53 -27.71 14.48
C LEU A 771 -42.35 -28.38 13.38
N ALA A 772 -41.76 -29.28 12.61
CA ALA A 772 -42.49 -30.04 11.60
C ALA A 772 -43.62 -30.90 12.20
N GLY A 773 -43.51 -31.31 13.47
CA GLY A 773 -44.56 -32.07 14.18
C GLY A 773 -45.84 -31.28 14.48
N ILE A 774 -45.78 -29.94 14.46
CA ILE A 774 -46.93 -29.05 14.69
C ILE A 774 -47.29 -28.22 13.44
N ALA A 775 -46.66 -28.51 12.31
CA ALA A 775 -46.99 -27.94 11.02
C ALA A 775 -48.49 -28.13 10.70
N GLY A 776 -49.11 -27.12 10.10
CA GLY A 776 -50.53 -27.07 9.78
C GLY A 776 -51.46 -26.62 10.91
N HIS A 777 -50.95 -26.30 12.12
CA HIS A 777 -51.78 -25.93 13.26
C HIS A 777 -51.78 -24.42 13.58
N GLY A 778 -50.93 -23.63 12.92
CA GLY A 778 -50.82 -22.19 13.17
C GLY A 778 -50.42 -21.39 11.93
N GLY A 779 -50.44 -20.07 12.05
CA GLY A 779 -49.98 -19.18 10.98
C GLY A 779 -49.41 -17.87 11.52
N MET A 780 -48.80 -17.10 10.62
CA MET A 780 -48.19 -15.81 10.96
C MET A 780 -48.56 -14.72 9.94
N VAL A 781 -48.71 -13.50 10.42
CA VAL A 781 -49.10 -12.31 9.63
C VAL A 781 -48.15 -11.16 9.94
N SER A 782 -47.55 -10.58 8.91
CA SER A 782 -46.80 -9.34 9.00
C SER A 782 -47.76 -8.15 8.92
N LEU A 783 -47.60 -7.20 9.86
CA LEU A 783 -48.40 -6.00 9.96
C LEU A 783 -47.50 -4.75 9.89
N PRO A 784 -47.88 -3.73 9.11
CA PRO A 784 -47.17 -2.45 9.04
C PRO A 784 -47.60 -1.54 10.21
N LEU A 785 -47.58 -2.05 11.43
CA LEU A 785 -48.09 -1.37 12.64
C LEU A 785 -47.01 -1.30 13.72
N SER A 786 -47.15 -0.33 14.63
CA SER A 786 -46.29 -0.25 15.81
C SER A 786 -46.57 -1.41 16.79
N PRO A 787 -45.63 -1.75 17.71
CA PRO A 787 -45.87 -2.75 18.74
C PRO A 787 -47.11 -2.44 19.60
N ALA A 788 -47.34 -1.17 19.93
CA ALA A 788 -48.47 -0.73 20.73
C ALA A 788 -49.81 -0.90 19.98
N ASP A 789 -49.85 -0.47 18.72
CA ASP A 789 -51.06 -0.59 17.89
C ASP A 789 -51.36 -2.06 17.57
N THR A 790 -50.31 -2.85 17.32
CA THR A 790 -50.44 -4.30 17.10
C THR A 790 -51.00 -4.97 18.34
N ALA A 791 -50.46 -4.69 19.52
CA ALA A 791 -50.96 -5.24 20.78
C ALA A 791 -52.43 -4.85 21.01
N GLN A 792 -52.80 -3.60 20.74
CA GLN A 792 -54.18 -3.13 20.85
C GLN A 792 -55.12 -3.82 19.84
N LEU A 793 -54.65 -4.02 18.61
CA LEU A 793 -55.38 -4.74 17.56
C LEU A 793 -55.60 -6.21 17.96
N THR A 794 -54.58 -6.88 18.50
CA THR A 794 -54.63 -8.32 18.82
C THR A 794 -55.43 -8.64 20.08
N LYS A 795 -55.79 -7.67 20.94
CA LYS A 795 -56.62 -7.89 22.14
C LYS A 795 -57.94 -8.63 21.86
N ARG A 796 -58.49 -8.46 20.66
CA ARG A 796 -59.74 -9.11 20.23
C ARG A 796 -59.61 -10.62 20.08
N TRP A 797 -58.38 -11.08 19.94
CA TRP A 797 -57.96 -12.48 19.80
C TRP A 797 -57.07 -12.91 20.96
N GLU A 798 -57.24 -12.31 22.14
CA GLU A 798 -56.47 -12.63 23.34
C GLU A 798 -56.45 -14.15 23.58
N GLY A 799 -55.26 -14.69 23.83
CA GLY A 799 -55.02 -16.14 23.97
C GLY A 799 -54.91 -16.92 22.65
N ARG A 800 -55.38 -16.38 21.51
CA ARG A 800 -55.31 -17.01 20.18
C ARG A 800 -54.25 -16.42 19.25
N LEU A 801 -53.88 -15.15 19.45
CA LEU A 801 -52.82 -14.45 18.72
C LEU A 801 -51.82 -13.82 19.70
N ALA A 802 -50.54 -13.83 19.32
CA ALA A 802 -49.46 -13.19 20.05
C ALA A 802 -48.55 -12.39 19.11
N VAL A 803 -47.93 -11.33 19.62
CA VAL A 803 -46.87 -10.60 18.88
C VAL A 803 -45.62 -11.46 18.88
N ALA A 804 -45.28 -11.98 17.70
CA ALA A 804 -44.15 -12.87 17.48
C ALA A 804 -42.84 -12.10 17.26
N THR A 805 -42.87 -11.00 16.51
CA THR A 805 -41.66 -10.22 16.22
C THR A 805 -41.96 -8.72 16.17
N VAL A 806 -40.97 -7.92 16.56
CA VAL A 806 -40.90 -6.47 16.38
C VAL A 806 -39.68 -6.18 15.50
N ASN A 807 -39.90 -5.94 14.21
CA ASN A 807 -38.81 -5.72 13.26
C ASN A 807 -38.46 -4.22 13.13
N GLY A 808 -39.28 -3.34 13.69
CA GLY A 808 -39.10 -1.90 13.67
C GLY A 808 -40.30 -1.15 14.26
N PRO A 809 -40.25 0.18 14.33
CA PRO A 809 -41.29 1.01 14.95
C PRO A 809 -42.66 0.93 14.25
N SER A 810 -42.70 0.42 13.01
CA SER A 810 -43.90 0.26 12.20
C SER A 810 -43.97 -1.10 11.50
N ALA A 811 -43.28 -2.12 12.02
CA ALA A 811 -43.24 -3.45 11.43
C ALA A 811 -43.24 -4.54 12.50
N THR A 812 -44.36 -5.25 12.61
CA THR A 812 -44.56 -6.35 13.56
C THR A 812 -44.99 -7.62 12.84
N VAL A 813 -44.85 -8.76 13.52
CA VAL A 813 -45.43 -10.04 13.09
C VAL A 813 -46.28 -10.59 14.22
N VAL A 814 -47.47 -11.07 13.88
CA VAL A 814 -48.40 -11.74 14.78
C VAL A 814 -48.46 -13.22 14.41
N ALA A 815 -48.47 -14.11 15.41
CA ALA A 815 -48.56 -15.55 15.24
C ALA A 815 -49.68 -16.14 16.10
N GLY A 816 -50.35 -17.19 15.61
CA GLY A 816 -51.32 -17.94 16.40
C GLY A 816 -52.22 -18.85 15.57
N ASP A 817 -53.44 -19.07 16.04
CA ASP A 817 -54.39 -20.02 15.44
C ASP A 817 -54.73 -19.68 13.99
N LEU A 818 -54.85 -20.68 13.12
CA LEU A 818 -55.18 -20.48 11.70
C LEU A 818 -56.48 -19.68 11.49
N THR A 819 -57.50 -19.96 12.28
CA THR A 819 -58.79 -19.26 12.21
C THR A 819 -58.65 -17.80 12.61
N ALA A 820 -57.93 -17.52 13.70
CA ALA A 820 -57.68 -16.16 14.18
C ALA A 820 -56.81 -15.36 13.21
N VAL A 821 -55.82 -15.99 12.57
CA VAL A 821 -55.02 -15.40 11.49
C VAL A 821 -55.89 -15.02 10.29
N GLY A 822 -56.84 -15.89 9.89
CA GLY A 822 -57.79 -15.58 8.82
C GLY A 822 -58.72 -14.41 9.18
N GLU A 823 -59.25 -14.40 10.40
CA GLU A 823 -60.07 -13.30 10.93
C GLU A 823 -59.30 -11.97 10.97
N LEU A 824 -58.03 -12.00 11.39
CA LEU A 824 -57.15 -10.83 11.42
C LEU A 824 -56.92 -10.28 10.00
N LEU A 825 -56.58 -11.14 9.03
CA LEU A 825 -56.37 -10.74 7.64
C LEU A 825 -57.63 -10.08 7.06
N ALA A 826 -58.79 -10.71 7.24
CA ALA A 826 -60.06 -10.16 6.78
C ALA A 826 -60.40 -8.82 7.48
N HIS A 827 -60.05 -8.67 8.76
CA HIS A 827 -60.21 -7.40 9.46
C HIS A 827 -59.28 -6.33 8.90
N CYS A 828 -57.99 -6.63 8.71
CA CYS A 828 -57.04 -5.70 8.14
C CYS A 828 -57.46 -5.25 6.72
N GLU A 829 -58.00 -6.15 5.91
CA GLU A 829 -58.56 -5.80 4.60
C GLU A 829 -59.72 -4.81 4.69
N ARG A 830 -60.61 -4.95 5.69
CA ARG A 830 -61.73 -4.02 5.90
C ARG A 830 -61.27 -2.63 6.38
N GLU A 831 -60.20 -2.57 7.16
CA GLU A 831 -59.65 -1.32 7.70
C GLU A 831 -58.55 -0.71 6.84
N ASP A 832 -58.33 -1.22 5.62
CA ASP A 832 -57.26 -0.78 4.70
C ASP A 832 -55.85 -0.87 5.30
N VAL A 833 -55.62 -1.86 6.16
CA VAL A 833 -54.31 -2.19 6.74
C VAL A 833 -53.64 -3.26 5.87
N ARG A 834 -52.46 -2.97 5.32
CA ARG A 834 -51.71 -3.86 4.40
C ARG A 834 -51.05 -5.04 5.12
N ALA A 835 -51.85 -5.96 5.65
CA ALA A 835 -51.39 -7.20 6.28
C ALA A 835 -50.93 -8.23 5.24
N ARG A 836 -49.83 -8.94 5.52
CA ARG A 836 -49.30 -10.00 4.63
C ARG A 836 -49.15 -11.31 5.40
N ARG A 837 -49.81 -12.37 4.93
CA ARG A 837 -49.58 -13.73 5.43
C ARG A 837 -48.14 -14.16 5.13
N ILE A 838 -47.43 -14.69 6.13
CA ILE A 838 -46.09 -15.25 5.96
C ILE A 838 -46.26 -16.71 5.53
N PRO A 839 -45.50 -17.20 4.53
CA PRO A 839 -45.59 -18.59 4.05
C PRO A 839 -44.93 -19.56 5.05
N VAL A 840 -45.56 -19.72 6.20
CA VAL A 840 -45.26 -20.67 7.27
C VAL A 840 -46.56 -21.28 7.76
N ASP A 841 -46.53 -22.56 8.11
CA ASP A 841 -47.67 -23.37 8.54
C ASP A 841 -47.66 -23.67 10.06
N TYR A 842 -46.83 -22.94 10.82
CA TYR A 842 -46.77 -22.98 12.28
C TYR A 842 -46.68 -21.56 12.85
N ALA A 843 -47.05 -21.41 14.12
CA ALA A 843 -47.09 -20.12 14.83
C ALA A 843 -45.90 -19.96 15.81
N SER A 844 -44.70 -19.73 15.30
CA SER A 844 -43.50 -19.50 16.13
C SER A 844 -43.64 -18.25 17.03
N HIS A 845 -42.91 -18.22 18.15
CA HIS A 845 -42.93 -17.10 19.11
C HIS A 845 -44.33 -16.85 19.72
N SER A 846 -45.09 -17.92 19.92
CA SER A 846 -46.45 -17.89 20.45
C SER A 846 -46.68 -19.04 21.46
N PRO A 847 -47.80 -19.05 22.21
CA PRO A 847 -48.15 -20.15 23.10
C PRO A 847 -48.17 -21.54 22.44
N HIS A 848 -48.33 -21.63 21.11
CA HIS A 848 -48.26 -22.91 20.38
C HIS A 848 -46.93 -23.65 20.61
N MET A 849 -45.85 -22.93 20.90
CA MET A 849 -44.54 -23.55 21.15
C MET A 849 -44.47 -24.31 22.49
N GLU A 850 -45.42 -24.10 23.41
CA GLU A 850 -45.45 -24.77 24.71
C GLU A 850 -45.60 -26.29 24.58
N ALA A 851 -46.29 -26.75 23.53
CA ALA A 851 -46.42 -28.17 23.20
C ALA A 851 -45.07 -28.85 22.93
N LEU A 852 -44.07 -28.09 22.46
CA LEU A 852 -42.74 -28.58 22.12
C LEU A 852 -41.74 -28.48 23.28
N ARG A 853 -42.12 -27.88 24.42
CA ARG A 853 -41.18 -27.56 25.51
C ARG A 853 -40.45 -28.78 26.04
N GLY A 854 -41.19 -29.82 26.41
CA GLY A 854 -40.60 -31.03 27.01
C GLY A 854 -39.67 -31.75 26.04
N GLU A 855 -40.07 -31.85 24.77
CA GLU A 855 -39.28 -32.45 23.71
C GLU A 855 -37.99 -31.68 23.44
N LEU A 856 -38.06 -30.34 23.26
CA LEU A 856 -36.89 -29.51 22.96
C LEU A 856 -35.88 -29.49 24.10
N LEU A 857 -36.34 -29.41 25.35
CA LEU A 857 -35.44 -29.46 26.51
C LEU A 857 -34.67 -30.78 26.57
N SER A 858 -35.33 -31.90 26.23
CA SER A 858 -34.70 -33.22 26.17
C SER A 858 -33.71 -33.33 25.00
N LEU A 859 -34.14 -32.95 23.79
CA LEU A 859 -33.32 -33.04 22.57
C LEU A 859 -32.06 -32.16 22.64
N LEU A 860 -32.13 -31.01 23.31
CA LEU A 860 -31.04 -30.03 23.38
C LEU A 860 -30.22 -30.10 24.67
N ALA A 861 -30.57 -30.96 25.63
CA ALA A 861 -29.82 -31.16 26.88
C ALA A 861 -28.29 -31.40 26.70
N PRO A 862 -27.81 -32.04 25.61
CA PRO A 862 -26.38 -32.22 25.37
C PRO A 862 -25.60 -30.96 24.97
N VAL A 863 -26.28 -29.86 24.59
CA VAL A 863 -25.62 -28.62 24.14
C VAL A 863 -24.76 -28.03 25.25
N ARG A 864 -23.54 -27.55 24.91
CA ARG A 864 -22.61 -26.93 25.86
C ARG A 864 -22.17 -25.55 25.35
N PRO A 865 -22.92 -24.48 25.68
CA PRO A 865 -22.57 -23.13 25.27
C PRO A 865 -21.29 -22.64 25.97
N ARG A 866 -20.59 -21.72 25.32
CA ARG A 866 -19.33 -21.12 25.76
C ARG A 866 -19.46 -19.61 25.92
N GLU A 867 -18.45 -18.99 26.53
CA GLU A 867 -18.31 -17.54 26.50
C GLU A 867 -18.08 -17.06 25.06
N ALA A 868 -18.73 -15.95 24.69
CA ALA A 868 -18.62 -15.39 23.36
C ALA A 868 -17.29 -14.65 23.17
N GLU A 869 -16.66 -14.88 22.01
CA GLU A 869 -15.47 -14.15 21.57
C GLU A 869 -15.84 -12.83 20.86
N VAL A 870 -17.08 -12.75 20.34
CA VAL A 870 -17.65 -11.57 19.69
C VAL A 870 -18.91 -11.14 20.44
N ALA A 871 -19.15 -9.84 20.56
CA ALA A 871 -20.32 -9.33 21.29
C ALA A 871 -21.63 -9.86 20.69
N PHE A 872 -22.40 -10.63 21.47
CA PHE A 872 -23.66 -11.21 21.04
C PHE A 872 -24.84 -10.38 21.55
N TYR A 873 -25.68 -9.88 20.63
CA TYR A 873 -26.91 -9.18 20.96
C TYR A 873 -28.10 -10.13 20.77
N SER A 874 -28.67 -10.57 21.89
CA SER A 874 -29.88 -11.39 21.88
C SER A 874 -31.10 -10.55 21.54
N THR A 875 -32.01 -11.15 20.77
CA THR A 875 -33.33 -10.63 20.40
C THR A 875 -34.44 -11.24 21.25
N VAL A 876 -34.12 -12.08 22.24
CA VAL A 876 -35.10 -12.84 23.03
C VAL A 876 -35.70 -11.96 24.15
N GLY A 877 -36.91 -11.44 23.93
CA GLY A 877 -37.72 -10.77 24.94
C GLY A 877 -36.95 -9.74 25.79
N ASP A 878 -36.96 -9.92 27.11
CA ASP A 878 -36.32 -9.00 28.06
C ASP A 878 -34.79 -8.95 27.99
N ARG A 879 -34.16 -9.88 27.25
CA ARG A 879 -32.71 -9.92 27.02
C ARG A 879 -32.26 -8.95 25.93
N ALA A 880 -33.18 -8.38 25.15
CA ALA A 880 -32.93 -7.38 24.10
C ALA A 880 -32.61 -5.97 24.67
N LYS A 881 -31.70 -5.89 25.64
CA LYS A 881 -31.33 -4.65 26.36
C LYS A 881 -29.85 -4.29 26.19
N GLY A 882 -29.12 -5.00 25.34
CA GLY A 882 -27.71 -4.78 25.06
C GLY A 882 -26.99 -6.08 24.68
N ALA A 883 -25.66 -6.02 24.63
CA ALA A 883 -24.84 -7.23 24.48
C ALA A 883 -25.02 -8.12 25.72
N MET A 884 -25.12 -9.44 25.50
CA MET A 884 -25.23 -10.40 26.60
C MET A 884 -23.97 -10.40 27.44
N SER A 885 -24.13 -10.33 28.77
CA SER A 885 -23.02 -10.37 29.73
C SER A 885 -22.50 -11.78 29.99
N ASP A 886 -23.35 -12.80 29.81
CA ASP A 886 -23.02 -14.21 29.99
C ASP A 886 -23.76 -15.02 28.92
N THR A 887 -23.01 -15.62 27.99
CA THR A 887 -23.54 -16.46 26.91
C THR A 887 -23.51 -17.95 27.24
N THR A 888 -22.93 -18.35 28.39
CA THR A 888 -22.95 -19.74 28.85
C THR A 888 -24.35 -20.18 29.29
N VAL A 889 -25.28 -19.24 29.45
CA VAL A 889 -26.70 -19.51 29.69
C VAL A 889 -27.47 -19.90 28.42
N MET A 890 -26.84 -19.90 27.23
CA MET A 890 -27.48 -20.26 25.95
C MET A 890 -27.63 -21.78 25.78
N ASP A 891 -28.19 -22.42 26.81
CA ASP A 891 -28.46 -23.85 26.90
C ASP A 891 -29.82 -24.22 26.27
N ALA A 892 -30.28 -25.46 26.49
CA ALA A 892 -31.57 -25.94 26.00
C ALA A 892 -32.76 -25.03 26.39
N ALA A 893 -32.74 -24.44 27.59
CA ALA A 893 -33.80 -23.56 28.05
C ALA A 893 -33.79 -22.23 27.29
N TYR A 894 -32.61 -21.67 27.01
CA TYR A 894 -32.49 -20.49 26.16
C TYR A 894 -33.02 -20.75 24.75
N TRP A 895 -32.66 -21.86 24.12
CA TRP A 895 -33.10 -22.14 22.74
C TRP A 895 -34.60 -22.41 22.64
N TYR A 896 -35.22 -22.94 23.70
CA TYR A 896 -36.68 -22.95 23.84
C TYR A 896 -37.25 -21.54 24.02
N GLU A 897 -36.64 -20.71 24.87
CA GLU A 897 -37.05 -19.31 25.08
C GLU A 897 -36.98 -18.51 23.78
N ASN A 898 -35.90 -18.65 22.99
CA ASN A 898 -35.76 -18.06 21.67
C ASN A 898 -36.91 -18.46 20.73
N LEU A 899 -37.38 -19.72 20.80
CA LEU A 899 -38.50 -20.18 19.97
C LEU A 899 -39.86 -19.68 20.49
N ARG A 900 -40.04 -19.58 21.81
CA ARG A 900 -41.33 -19.28 22.46
C ARG A 900 -41.60 -17.78 22.61
N THR A 901 -40.57 -16.99 22.83
CA THR A 901 -40.67 -15.57 23.20
C THR A 901 -40.57 -14.68 21.96
N THR A 902 -41.15 -13.48 22.05
CA THR A 902 -41.08 -12.46 21.01
C THR A 902 -39.63 -12.11 20.64
N VAL A 903 -39.37 -11.98 19.34
CA VAL A 903 -38.13 -11.41 18.79
C VAL A 903 -38.25 -9.88 18.84
N ALA A 904 -37.50 -9.22 19.72
CA ALA A 904 -37.65 -7.81 20.09
C ALA A 904 -36.61 -6.88 19.45
#